data_AF-A0A945CE70-F1
#
_entry.id   AF-A0A945CE70-F1
#
_cell.length_a   1.000
_cell.length_b   1.000
_cell.length_c   1.000
_cell.angle_alpha   90.00
_cell.angle_beta   90.00
_cell.angle_gamma   90.00
#
_symmetry.space_group_name_H-M   'P 1'
#
loop_
_entity.id
_entity.type
_entity.pdbx_description
1 polymer ?
#
loop_
_entity_poly.entity_id
_entity_poly.type
_entity_poly.pdbx_seq_one_letter_code
_entity_poly.pdbx_strand_id
1 'polypeptide(L)'
;DMDGAASSDRVEILASNSGNGDALLVELEEEAAGRFAGVVSTGYGAGAVNDDLLQVQAGDVAEFSVQDRLDKSGTSGLRVTQSAVVASEGGEVYLESLSEDDTPPSAHPAGNRVLHLDGRDSYVELPGGIFDGLTAATVEAWVRWDDWDSFSQWFAFGADGEWRAMGINPFDRTSILQFFIYPDKAPLRVLRAKSDLPLGQWCHMAAVSGPGGMRLYLNGMLLAHHGYEGSFAVVGEGWSNYLGKSNWAENRFFRGGLDEVRVWSSERSQAQIRTDMERRLRGDEVGLVGLWNFDDGAAADRSPAGHHGRLRGRARSVPAPFPGADAVVQPAVLRGVVRDENGMPLADARVRLKDADGDSLSILAWGDGHYGVVVLGSGTYALSVLPENELLPPREVSLQTGRTSFLNQRPAVDPVARWRAEGDADDGRGGHHGALLNGATFAPGLVGQAFHLDGVDDLIRVPHAPVLNPQGGFSLVAWIFPTADRAAYIYSKWGDADEWVDQRAYSLRTLPGLKLSFMISDNVLESDRPVPEFESSPNAIKLNTWNQVVAVYDHSAGARRIYVNGALVAQREDQPVNITRSIADLIIGTYLPAPHRNPSESFAGLIDEISIHDRTLTEIEIQRLYSAHAQARWSGEGNANDATRGGNDGALVKQVTFAPGVVGQAFAFDGQDGYVQLSSLIGHVGTADFTTEWWLWCAPQSPGEQPLLAKHLDENNALEVRLDEEKRV
;
A
#
# COMPACT_ATOMS: atom_id res chain seq x y z
N ASP A 1 -32.88 -41.76 -40.37
CA ASP A 1 -32.20 -42.39 -41.52
C ASP A 1 -31.51 -41.34 -42.35
N MET A 2 -30.25 -41.61 -42.72
CA MET A 2 -29.57 -40.93 -43.81
C MET A 2 -29.11 -42.01 -44.79
N ASP A 3 -29.48 -41.85 -46.06
CA ASP A 3 -29.03 -42.67 -47.17
C ASP A 3 -28.63 -41.75 -48.32
N GLY A 4 -27.43 -41.93 -48.88
CA GLY A 4 -27.11 -41.54 -50.25
C GLY A 4 -26.55 -40.14 -50.54
N ALA A 5 -25.22 -40.05 -50.53
CA ALA A 5 -24.40 -39.33 -51.52
C ALA A 5 -24.45 -37.78 -51.65
N ALA A 6 -23.51 -37.15 -50.93
CA ALA A 6 -22.53 -36.16 -51.42
C ALA A 6 -22.93 -34.71 -51.82
N SER A 7 -22.12 -33.79 -51.27
CA SER A 7 -21.83 -32.40 -51.66
C SER A 7 -22.73 -31.28 -51.12
N SER A 8 -22.05 -30.18 -50.73
CA SER A 8 -22.53 -28.95 -50.08
C SER A 8 -23.11 -29.10 -48.66
N ASP A 9 -22.24 -28.94 -47.67
CA ASP A 9 -22.61 -28.65 -46.28
C ASP A 9 -23.12 -27.20 -46.15
N ARG A 10 -24.37 -26.97 -46.60
CA ARG A 10 -25.07 -25.69 -46.40
C ARG A 10 -26.35 -25.93 -45.62
N VAL A 11 -26.32 -25.64 -44.32
CA VAL A 11 -27.50 -25.69 -43.44
C VAL A 11 -28.15 -24.30 -43.40
N GLU A 12 -29.17 -24.07 -44.23
CA GLU A 12 -29.95 -22.84 -44.18
C GLU A 12 -31.02 -22.92 -43.08
N ILE A 13 -30.90 -22.09 -42.05
CA ILE A 13 -31.90 -21.95 -40.97
C ILE A 13 -32.70 -20.66 -41.20
N LEU A 14 -33.92 -20.80 -41.72
CA LEU A 14 -34.86 -19.70 -41.88
C LEU A 14 -35.61 -19.40 -40.57
N ALA A 15 -35.15 -18.39 -39.82
CA ALA A 15 -35.86 -17.85 -38.67
C ALA A 15 -36.71 -16.63 -39.09
N SER A 16 -37.99 -16.85 -39.41
CA SER A 16 -38.93 -15.75 -39.65
C SER A 16 -39.55 -15.27 -38.34
N ASN A 17 -39.33 -14.00 -37.98
CA ASN A 17 -40.17 -13.32 -36.98
C ASN A 17 -41.13 -12.36 -37.69
N SER A 18 -42.40 -12.37 -37.29
CA SER A 18 -43.44 -11.52 -37.88
C SER A 18 -43.38 -10.12 -37.28
N GLY A 19 -43.00 -9.10 -38.06
CA GLY A 19 -43.20 -7.71 -37.63
C GLY A 19 -42.27 -6.62 -38.16
N ASN A 20 -41.24 -6.94 -38.95
CA ASN A 20 -40.63 -6.06 -39.97
C ASN A 20 -39.60 -6.88 -40.76
N GLY A 21 -39.48 -6.60 -42.05
CA GLY A 21 -38.93 -7.54 -43.05
C GLY A 21 -37.40 -7.57 -43.20
N ASP A 22 -36.65 -7.68 -42.11
CA ASP A 22 -35.18 -7.76 -42.15
C ASP A 22 -34.72 -9.22 -42.01
N ALA A 23 -34.05 -9.73 -43.05
CA ALA A 23 -33.46 -11.07 -43.07
C ALA A 23 -32.00 -11.02 -42.58
N LEU A 24 -31.70 -11.80 -41.54
CA LEU A 24 -30.34 -11.97 -41.02
C LEU A 24 -29.61 -13.04 -41.85
N LEU A 25 -28.47 -12.70 -42.46
CA LEU A 25 -27.62 -13.67 -43.14
C LEU A 25 -26.51 -14.13 -42.19
N VAL A 26 -26.31 -15.44 -42.08
CA VAL A 26 -25.24 -16.04 -41.26
C VAL A 26 -24.46 -17.01 -42.13
N GLU A 27 -23.17 -16.73 -42.32
CA GLU A 27 -22.23 -17.70 -42.88
C GLU A 27 -21.47 -18.39 -41.73
N LEU A 28 -21.19 -19.67 -41.93
CA LEU A 28 -20.47 -20.55 -41.00
C LEU A 28 -19.31 -21.18 -41.77
N GLU A 29 -18.10 -21.09 -41.23
CA GLU A 29 -16.96 -21.89 -41.69
C GLU A 29 -16.70 -23.04 -40.71
N GLU A 30 -16.17 -24.15 -41.22
CA GLU A 30 -15.89 -25.35 -40.45
C GLU A 30 -14.45 -25.33 -39.93
N GLU A 31 -14.27 -25.28 -38.60
CA GLU A 31 -12.97 -25.51 -37.99
C GLU A 31 -12.72 -27.00 -37.73
N ALA A 32 -11.43 -27.38 -37.74
CA ALA A 32 -10.93 -28.76 -37.69
C ALA A 32 -11.12 -29.50 -36.35
N ALA A 33 -12.33 -29.47 -35.80
CA ALA A 33 -12.82 -30.29 -34.69
C ALA A 33 -14.36 -30.51 -34.73
N GLY A 34 -15.04 -30.18 -35.84
CA GLY A 34 -16.49 -30.32 -35.96
C GLY A 34 -17.27 -29.29 -35.12
N ARG A 35 -16.78 -28.06 -35.06
CA ARG A 35 -17.43 -26.91 -34.42
C ARG A 35 -17.60 -25.80 -35.45
N PHE A 36 -18.77 -25.17 -35.44
CA PHE A 36 -19.08 -24.02 -36.27
C PHE A 36 -19.13 -22.76 -35.40
N ALA A 37 -18.50 -21.68 -35.89
CA ALA A 37 -18.65 -20.33 -35.35
C ALA A 37 -19.19 -19.42 -36.47
N GLY A 38 -19.99 -18.43 -36.10
CA GLY A 38 -20.62 -17.50 -37.05
C GLY A 38 -20.68 -16.10 -36.47
N VAL A 39 -20.47 -15.11 -37.33
CA VAL A 39 -20.53 -13.68 -36.98
C VAL A 39 -21.83 -13.09 -37.52
N VAL A 40 -22.53 -12.32 -36.69
CA VAL A 40 -23.70 -11.53 -37.09
C VAL A 40 -23.29 -10.05 -37.17
N SER A 41 -23.61 -9.41 -38.28
CA SER A 41 -23.39 -7.98 -38.50
C SER A 41 -24.69 -7.30 -38.96
N THR A 42 -24.99 -6.14 -38.38
CA THR A 42 -26.01 -5.20 -38.87
C THR A 42 -25.36 -3.81 -38.98
N GLY A 43 -25.73 -3.03 -40.00
CA GLY A 43 -24.99 -1.82 -40.41
C GLY A 43 -25.81 -0.52 -40.43
N TYR A 44 -25.08 0.61 -40.50
CA TYR A 44 -25.54 2.02 -40.52
C TYR A 44 -26.13 2.54 -39.18
N GLY A 45 -26.03 3.83 -38.81
CA GLY A 45 -25.27 4.95 -39.41
C GLY A 45 -25.85 6.33 -39.03
N ALA A 46 -25.08 7.15 -38.30
CA ALA A 46 -25.17 8.61 -38.05
C ALA A 46 -26.55 9.34 -37.98
N GLY A 47 -26.82 10.02 -36.84
CA GLY A 47 -27.83 11.09 -36.75
C GLY A 47 -28.17 11.49 -35.30
N ALA A 48 -28.17 12.80 -34.98
CA ALA A 48 -28.52 13.33 -33.66
C ALA A 48 -30.00 13.78 -33.58
N VAL A 49 -30.57 13.89 -32.36
CA VAL A 49 -31.38 15.03 -31.85
C VAL A 49 -32.05 14.72 -30.48
N ASN A 50 -31.81 15.64 -29.53
CA ASN A 50 -32.56 16.10 -28.33
C ASN A 50 -33.28 15.17 -27.34
N ASP A 51 -33.14 15.56 -26.07
CA ASP A 51 -34.00 15.26 -24.93
C ASP A 51 -35.46 15.71 -25.13
N ASP A 52 -36.41 14.96 -24.54
CA ASP A 52 -37.54 15.57 -23.81
C ASP A 52 -38.13 14.59 -22.77
N LEU A 53 -38.66 15.12 -21.67
CA LEU A 53 -39.16 14.33 -20.53
C LEU A 53 -40.52 13.66 -20.80
N LEU A 54 -40.70 12.43 -20.30
CA LEU A 54 -42.04 11.86 -20.05
C LEU A 54 -42.06 10.89 -18.87
N GLN A 55 -42.84 11.23 -17.84
CA GLN A 55 -43.09 10.38 -16.67
C GLN A 55 -44.16 9.32 -16.98
N VAL A 56 -43.99 8.10 -16.50
CA VAL A 56 -45.07 7.11 -16.35
C VAL A 56 -44.99 6.46 -14.97
N GLN A 57 -46.15 6.26 -14.34
CA GLN A 57 -46.28 5.77 -12.96
C GLN A 57 -46.14 4.25 -12.85
N ALA A 58 -45.87 3.79 -11.63
CA ALA A 58 -45.73 2.37 -11.32
C ALA A 58 -47.06 1.60 -11.46
N GLY A 59 -46.98 0.39 -12.03
CA GLY A 59 -48.03 -0.63 -11.87
C GLY A 59 -48.65 -1.18 -13.15
N ASP A 60 -47.83 -1.70 -14.07
CA ASP A 60 -48.25 -2.77 -14.99
C ASP A 60 -47.09 -3.75 -15.19
N VAL A 61 -47.40 -5.06 -15.20
CA VAL A 61 -46.41 -6.15 -15.27
C VAL A 61 -46.62 -6.97 -16.53
N ALA A 62 -45.55 -7.14 -17.31
CA ALA A 62 -45.48 -8.14 -18.38
C ALA A 62 -44.38 -9.17 -18.04
N GLU A 63 -44.73 -10.45 -18.04
CA GLU A 63 -43.87 -11.55 -17.61
C GLU A 63 -42.88 -11.99 -18.71
N PHE A 64 -41.69 -12.43 -18.30
CA PHE A 64 -40.89 -13.40 -19.06
C PHE A 64 -40.23 -14.41 -18.11
N SER A 65 -40.16 -15.66 -18.57
CA SER A 65 -39.85 -16.84 -17.76
C SER A 65 -38.48 -17.45 -18.09
N VAL A 66 -37.87 -18.09 -17.09
CA VAL A 66 -36.88 -19.17 -17.28
C VAL A 66 -37.27 -20.29 -16.31
N GLN A 67 -37.27 -21.53 -16.80
CA GLN A 67 -37.67 -22.72 -16.05
C GLN A 67 -36.63 -23.13 -15.01
N ASP A 68 -37.11 -23.42 -13.80
CA ASP A 68 -36.35 -24.05 -12.73
C ASP A 68 -36.63 -25.56 -12.68
N ARG A 69 -35.64 -26.36 -12.28
CA ARG A 69 -35.80 -27.81 -12.06
C ARG A 69 -35.85 -28.12 -10.56
N LEU A 70 -36.96 -27.69 -9.95
CA LEU A 70 -37.51 -28.01 -8.62
C LEU A 70 -36.69 -28.98 -7.74
N ASP A 71 -36.42 -28.61 -6.48
CA ASP A 71 -37.35 -29.00 -5.40
C ASP A 71 -37.52 -28.04 -4.19
N LYS A 72 -38.75 -27.52 -4.08
CA LYS A 72 -39.60 -27.46 -2.86
C LYS A 72 -38.96 -27.25 -1.46
N SER A 73 -38.67 -25.99 -1.12
CA SER A 73 -39.25 -25.36 0.10
C SER A 73 -39.13 -23.84 0.01
N GLY A 74 -40.24 -23.14 -0.25
CA GLY A 74 -40.21 -21.72 -0.61
C GLY A 74 -40.18 -20.75 0.57
N THR A 75 -39.41 -19.67 0.44
CA THR A 75 -39.76 -18.33 0.94
C THR A 75 -39.06 -17.24 0.09
N SER A 76 -39.39 -15.97 0.29
CA SER A 76 -39.44 -14.92 -0.76
C SER A 76 -38.31 -13.87 -0.82
N GLY A 77 -37.98 -13.42 -2.05
CA GLY A 77 -37.42 -12.08 -2.36
C GLY A 77 -35.89 -11.92 -2.32
N LEU A 78 -35.23 -11.05 -3.12
CA LEU A 78 -35.68 -10.15 -4.20
C LEU A 78 -34.49 -9.86 -5.18
N ARG A 79 -34.75 -9.34 -6.39
CA ARG A 79 -33.74 -9.12 -7.46
C ARG A 79 -32.98 -7.78 -7.36
N VAL A 80 -31.75 -7.76 -7.90
CA VAL A 80 -30.99 -6.55 -8.28
C VAL A 80 -31.15 -6.27 -9.79
N THR A 81 -31.15 -5.00 -10.19
CA THR A 81 -31.12 -4.54 -11.59
C THR A 81 -29.70 -4.15 -12.04
N GLN A 82 -29.38 -4.46 -13.30
CA GLN A 82 -28.16 -4.10 -14.06
C GLN A 82 -28.67 -3.46 -15.38
N SER A 83 -28.06 -2.54 -16.12
CA SER A 83 -26.67 -2.26 -16.55
C SER A 83 -26.62 -0.76 -17.01
N ALA A 84 -25.55 -0.12 -17.54
CA ALA A 84 -24.46 -0.61 -18.39
C ALA A 84 -23.22 0.33 -18.44
N VAL A 85 -22.20 -0.17 -19.13
CA VAL A 85 -20.91 0.48 -19.47
C VAL A 85 -20.96 1.08 -20.88
N VAL A 86 -20.10 2.06 -21.18
CA VAL A 86 -19.71 2.42 -22.56
C VAL A 86 -18.18 2.33 -22.68
N ALA A 87 -17.70 1.66 -23.73
CA ALA A 87 -16.27 1.52 -24.10
C ALA A 87 -15.91 2.47 -25.27
N SER A 88 -14.65 2.77 -25.57
CA SER A 88 -13.74 1.96 -26.45
C SER A 88 -12.49 2.85 -26.79
N GLU A 89 -11.45 2.50 -27.57
CA GLU A 89 -11.12 1.41 -28.51
C GLU A 89 -9.62 0.98 -28.40
N GLY A 90 -9.23 -0.13 -29.04
CA GLY A 90 -7.95 -0.28 -29.76
C GLY A 90 -6.69 -0.80 -29.04
N GLY A 91 -6.26 -2.04 -29.34
CA GLY A 91 -4.89 -2.53 -29.09
C GLY A 91 -4.80 -4.02 -28.73
N GLU A 92 -4.26 -4.87 -29.62
CA GLU A 92 -4.04 -6.30 -29.38
C GLU A 92 -2.77 -6.59 -28.56
N VAL A 93 -2.75 -7.70 -27.83
CA VAL A 93 -1.60 -8.16 -27.03
C VAL A 93 -0.80 -9.22 -27.78
N TYR A 94 0.48 -8.95 -28.03
CA TYR A 94 1.44 -9.95 -28.50
C TYR A 94 1.90 -10.86 -27.35
N LEU A 95 2.00 -12.16 -27.61
CA LEU A 95 2.68 -13.11 -26.73
C LEU A 95 4.09 -13.35 -27.25
N GLU A 96 5.11 -12.90 -26.53
CA GLU A 96 6.46 -13.46 -26.62
C GLU A 96 6.93 -13.88 -25.23
N SER A 97 7.37 -15.14 -25.13
CA SER A 97 8.15 -15.63 -24.01
C SER A 97 9.58 -15.12 -24.13
N LEU A 98 10.10 -14.46 -23.08
CA LEU A 98 11.54 -14.28 -22.93
C LEU A 98 12.07 -15.16 -21.80
N SER A 99 13.25 -15.72 -22.07
CA SER A 99 13.87 -16.84 -21.38
C SER A 99 14.39 -16.52 -19.99
N GLU A 100 14.50 -17.56 -19.18
CA GLU A 100 15.42 -17.59 -18.03
C GLU A 100 16.85 -17.26 -18.50
N ASP A 101 17.38 -16.11 -18.11
CA ASP A 101 18.81 -15.91 -17.85
C ASP A 101 19.03 -14.57 -17.14
N ASP A 102 18.81 -14.56 -15.82
CA ASP A 102 19.76 -13.88 -14.93
C ASP A 102 19.68 -14.53 -13.53
N THR A 103 20.79 -15.10 -13.08
CA THR A 103 20.85 -15.85 -11.83
C THR A 103 20.60 -14.93 -10.63
N PRO A 104 19.68 -15.24 -9.70
CA PRO A 104 19.56 -14.48 -8.46
C PRO A 104 20.88 -14.57 -7.67
N PRO A 105 21.33 -13.48 -7.01
CA PRO A 105 22.56 -13.48 -6.23
C PRO A 105 22.44 -14.44 -5.04
N SER A 106 22.98 -15.64 -5.21
CA SER A 106 22.89 -16.73 -4.25
C SER A 106 24.02 -16.66 -3.22
N ALA A 107 23.72 -16.06 -2.05
CA ALA A 107 24.55 -16.19 -0.86
C ALA A 107 23.75 -15.95 0.44
N HIS A 108 22.73 -16.77 0.72
CA HIS A 108 22.26 -16.96 2.09
C HIS A 108 23.19 -17.98 2.79
N PRO A 109 23.99 -17.58 3.81
CA PRO A 109 24.85 -18.53 4.52
C PRO A 109 24.00 -19.34 5.51
N ALA A 110 24.05 -20.66 5.37
CA ALA A 110 23.24 -21.66 6.09
C ALA A 110 21.72 -21.63 5.75
N GLY A 111 21.16 -22.82 5.50
CA GLY A 111 19.79 -22.96 4.99
C GLY A 111 18.72 -22.85 6.07
N ASN A 112 17.69 -22.05 5.79
CA ASN A 112 16.53 -21.84 6.67
C ASN A 112 15.86 -23.15 7.10
N ARG A 113 15.36 -23.19 8.34
CA ARG A 113 14.63 -24.36 8.86
C ARG A 113 13.43 -23.92 9.67
N VAL A 114 12.27 -24.53 9.42
CA VAL A 114 10.99 -24.21 10.05
C VAL A 114 10.61 -25.28 11.07
N LEU A 115 9.90 -24.91 12.13
CA LEU A 115 9.28 -25.87 13.04
C LEU A 115 8.09 -26.56 12.33
N HIS A 116 8.15 -27.88 12.19
CA HIS A 116 7.06 -28.71 11.67
C HIS A 116 6.29 -29.40 12.81
N LEU A 117 4.97 -29.26 12.81
CA LEU A 117 4.05 -29.83 13.78
C LEU A 117 3.00 -30.74 13.10
N ASP A 118 2.70 -31.88 13.71
CA ASP A 118 1.98 -33.03 13.14
C ASP A 118 0.49 -33.14 13.52
N GLY A 119 -0.02 -32.22 14.35
CA GLY A 119 -1.42 -32.21 14.80
C GLY A 119 -1.80 -33.32 15.79
N ARG A 120 -0.84 -34.06 16.36
CA ARG A 120 -1.13 -35.20 17.25
C ARG A 120 -0.44 -35.14 18.61
N ASP A 121 0.87 -34.92 18.61
CA ASP A 121 1.68 -34.91 19.84
C ASP A 121 2.87 -33.93 19.80
N SER A 122 3.13 -33.31 18.66
CA SER A 122 4.21 -32.34 18.49
C SER A 122 3.86 -30.95 19.07
N TYR A 123 4.76 -30.37 19.86
CA TYR A 123 4.72 -28.98 20.27
C TYR A 123 6.10 -28.52 20.77
N VAL A 124 6.25 -27.23 21.05
CA VAL A 124 7.38 -26.68 21.83
C VAL A 124 6.87 -26.30 23.21
N GLU A 125 7.57 -26.74 24.25
CA GLU A 125 7.40 -26.27 25.62
C GLU A 125 8.44 -25.18 25.89
N LEU A 126 8.00 -23.95 26.14
CA LEU A 126 8.85 -22.83 26.54
C LEU A 126 8.97 -22.78 28.07
N PRO A 127 10.00 -22.11 28.63
CA PRO A 127 10.11 -21.94 30.08
C PRO A 127 8.89 -21.21 30.67
N GLY A 128 8.53 -21.56 31.89
CA GLY A 128 7.42 -20.93 32.60
C GLY A 128 7.78 -19.54 33.13
N GLY A 129 6.79 -18.65 33.23
CA GLY A 129 6.94 -17.32 33.80
C GLY A 129 7.67 -16.27 32.95
N ILE A 130 8.11 -16.61 31.73
CA ILE A 130 8.92 -15.72 30.86
C ILE A 130 8.20 -14.46 30.35
N PHE A 131 6.89 -14.35 30.55
CA PHE A 131 6.08 -13.21 30.12
C PHE A 131 5.33 -12.55 31.28
N ASP A 132 5.68 -12.92 32.52
CA ASP A 132 5.02 -12.44 33.73
C ASP A 132 5.16 -10.91 33.87
N GLY A 133 4.08 -10.25 34.30
CA GLY A 133 4.07 -8.81 34.51
C GLY A 133 4.08 -7.93 33.24
N LEU A 134 4.16 -8.49 32.03
CA LEU A 134 4.04 -7.69 30.79
C LEU A 134 2.64 -7.08 30.67
N THR A 135 2.54 -5.76 30.89
CA THR A 135 1.31 -4.97 30.70
C THR A 135 1.04 -4.61 29.24
N ALA A 136 2.07 -4.71 28.39
CA ALA A 136 2.04 -4.49 26.96
C ALA A 136 2.91 -5.55 26.26
N ALA A 137 2.46 -6.09 25.14
CA ALA A 137 3.22 -7.08 24.38
C ALA A 137 2.76 -7.23 22.93
N THR A 138 3.62 -7.84 22.11
CA THR A 138 3.29 -8.35 20.77
C THR A 138 3.84 -9.76 20.59
N VAL A 139 2.99 -10.72 20.22
CA VAL A 139 3.38 -12.08 19.82
C VAL A 139 3.22 -12.19 18.31
N GLU A 140 4.29 -12.46 17.58
CA GLU A 140 4.24 -12.57 16.11
C GLU A 140 5.04 -13.76 15.57
N ALA A 141 4.66 -14.27 14.40
CA ALA A 141 5.34 -15.37 13.72
C ALA A 141 4.93 -15.48 12.26
N TRP A 142 5.74 -16.17 11.46
CA TRP A 142 5.23 -16.83 10.26
C TRP A 142 4.53 -18.13 10.66
N VAL A 143 3.32 -18.33 10.14
CA VAL A 143 2.44 -19.44 10.46
C VAL A 143 1.91 -20.07 9.17
N ARG A 144 1.98 -21.39 9.06
CA ARG A 144 1.36 -22.15 7.98
C ARG A 144 0.37 -23.15 8.58
N TRP A 145 -0.91 -22.96 8.34
CA TRP A 145 -1.97 -23.87 8.78
C TRP A 145 -2.13 -25.01 7.77
N ASP A 146 -1.94 -26.27 8.18
CA ASP A 146 -2.14 -27.44 7.29
C ASP A 146 -3.55 -28.06 7.42
N ASP A 147 -4.27 -27.78 8.52
CA ASP A 147 -5.71 -27.97 8.67
C ASP A 147 -6.31 -26.98 9.69
N TRP A 148 -7.64 -26.87 9.70
CA TRP A 148 -8.39 -26.12 10.72
C TRP A 148 -9.02 -27.10 11.72
N ASP A 149 -8.24 -27.76 12.59
CA ASP A 149 -8.86 -28.60 13.65
C ASP A 149 -9.26 -27.79 14.90
N SER A 150 -10.23 -28.32 15.65
CA SER A 150 -10.99 -27.60 16.68
C SER A 150 -10.10 -26.99 17.77
N PHE A 151 -10.16 -25.66 17.88
CA PHE A 151 -9.43 -24.83 18.85
C PHE A 151 -7.91 -25.09 18.93
N SER A 152 -7.32 -25.58 17.85
CA SER A 152 -5.88 -25.79 17.75
C SER A 152 -5.12 -24.46 17.84
N GLN A 153 -4.01 -24.44 18.58
CA GLN A 153 -3.34 -23.20 18.96
C GLN A 153 -1.89 -23.19 18.49
N TRP A 154 -1.52 -22.19 17.67
CA TRP A 154 -0.15 -22.05 17.20
C TRP A 154 0.76 -21.46 18.29
N PHE A 155 0.21 -20.60 19.16
CA PHE A 155 0.74 -20.35 20.50
C PHE A 155 -0.38 -20.38 21.55
N ALA A 156 -0.03 -20.80 22.76
CA ALA A 156 -0.87 -20.75 23.95
C ALA A 156 -0.01 -20.46 25.18
N PHE A 157 -0.29 -19.34 25.86
CA PHE A 157 0.47 -18.88 27.02
C PHE A 157 -0.50 -18.74 28.20
N GLY A 158 -0.37 -19.60 29.23
CA GLY A 158 -1.34 -19.66 30.31
C GLY A 158 -1.29 -20.91 31.19
N ALA A 159 -2.27 -21.03 32.08
CA ALA A 159 -2.34 -22.11 33.06
C ALA A 159 -3.02 -23.36 32.46
N ASP A 160 -2.35 -24.52 32.50
CA ASP A 160 -2.91 -25.78 31.99
C ASP A 160 -4.19 -26.19 32.76
N GLY A 161 -5.28 -26.45 32.03
CA GLY A 161 -6.58 -26.85 32.58
C GLY A 161 -7.39 -25.74 33.26
N GLU A 162 -6.87 -24.51 33.33
CA GLU A 162 -7.49 -23.37 34.00
C GLU A 162 -8.04 -22.36 33.00
N TRP A 163 -9.04 -21.58 33.39
CA TRP A 163 -9.62 -20.53 32.53
C TRP A 163 -8.76 -19.25 32.53
N ARG A 164 -7.48 -19.39 32.16
CA ARG A 164 -6.46 -18.33 32.20
C ARG A 164 -5.38 -18.56 31.14
N ALA A 165 -5.57 -18.03 29.94
CA ALA A 165 -4.55 -18.09 28.88
C ALA A 165 -4.78 -17.00 27.83
N MET A 166 -3.78 -16.79 26.98
CA MET A 166 -3.91 -16.09 25.72
C MET A 166 -3.33 -16.90 24.57
N GLY A 167 -3.91 -16.75 23.38
CA GLY A 167 -3.54 -17.56 22.22
C GLY A 167 -4.26 -17.16 20.94
N ILE A 168 -3.88 -17.79 19.83
CA ILE A 168 -4.61 -17.75 18.57
C ILE A 168 -5.05 -19.13 18.13
N ASN A 169 -6.33 -19.27 17.79
CA ASN A 169 -6.95 -20.50 17.30
C ASN A 169 -8.04 -20.23 16.23
N PRO A 170 -8.41 -21.23 15.40
CA PRO A 170 -9.67 -21.18 14.67
C PRO A 170 -10.85 -21.39 15.62
N PHE A 171 -11.96 -20.72 15.37
CA PHE A 171 -13.23 -21.00 16.04
C PHE A 171 -13.81 -22.31 15.49
N ASP A 172 -13.79 -23.35 16.32
CA ASP A 172 -14.31 -24.70 16.03
C ASP A 172 -14.34 -25.11 14.55
N ARG A 173 -13.16 -25.39 14.00
CA ARG A 173 -12.94 -25.90 12.62
C ARG A 173 -13.32 -24.97 11.47
N THR A 174 -13.48 -23.67 11.72
CA THR A 174 -13.68 -22.65 10.68
C THR A 174 -12.40 -21.86 10.37
N SER A 175 -12.37 -21.13 9.24
CA SER A 175 -11.33 -20.13 8.94
C SER A 175 -11.45 -18.85 9.79
N ILE A 176 -12.35 -18.80 10.78
CA ILE A 176 -12.49 -17.66 11.70
C ILE A 176 -11.41 -17.75 12.77
N LEU A 177 -10.37 -16.94 12.62
CA LEU A 177 -9.35 -16.78 13.64
C LEU A 177 -9.90 -16.07 14.86
N GLN A 178 -9.44 -16.49 16.02
CA GLN A 178 -9.69 -15.87 17.31
C GLN A 178 -8.36 -15.50 17.93
N PHE A 179 -8.16 -14.23 18.28
CA PHE A 179 -7.16 -13.84 19.27
C PHE A 179 -7.90 -13.63 20.59
N PHE A 180 -7.50 -14.35 21.64
CA PHE A 180 -8.19 -14.31 22.93
C PHE A 180 -7.23 -14.02 24.09
N ILE A 181 -7.78 -13.41 25.14
CA ILE A 181 -7.17 -13.27 26.46
C ILE A 181 -8.23 -13.65 27.49
N TYR A 182 -7.95 -14.65 28.31
CA TYR A 182 -8.77 -15.06 29.45
C TYR A 182 -8.07 -14.58 30.73
N PRO A 183 -8.52 -13.50 31.39
CA PRO A 183 -7.84 -12.96 32.56
C PRO A 183 -8.22 -13.69 33.86
N ASP A 184 -7.38 -13.60 34.90
CA ASP A 184 -7.68 -14.16 36.23
C ASP A 184 -9.03 -13.65 36.77
N LYS A 185 -9.97 -14.59 37.00
CA LYS A 185 -11.32 -14.35 37.55
C LYS A 185 -12.15 -13.32 36.75
N ALA A 186 -11.82 -13.08 35.49
CA ALA A 186 -12.56 -12.20 34.60
C ALA A 186 -13.11 -12.95 33.39
N PRO A 187 -14.18 -12.45 32.72
CA PRO A 187 -14.69 -13.08 31.50
C PRO A 187 -13.68 -12.96 30.34
N LEU A 188 -13.72 -13.97 29.46
CA LEU A 188 -12.97 -14.02 28.21
C LEU A 188 -13.09 -12.72 27.41
N ARG A 189 -11.95 -12.25 26.90
CA ARG A 189 -11.83 -11.20 25.89
C ARG A 189 -11.42 -11.86 24.59
N VAL A 190 -12.17 -11.60 23.53
CA VAL A 190 -11.95 -12.29 22.25
C VAL A 190 -12.22 -11.37 21.09
N LEU A 191 -11.27 -11.39 20.16
CA LEU A 191 -11.27 -10.71 18.89
C LEU A 191 -11.41 -11.81 17.83
N ARG A 192 -12.44 -11.72 16.98
CA ARG A 192 -12.75 -12.73 15.95
C ARG A 192 -12.72 -12.10 14.57
N ALA A 193 -12.11 -12.78 13.61
CA ALA A 193 -12.13 -12.37 12.22
C ALA A 193 -12.07 -13.58 11.28
N LYS A 194 -12.92 -13.61 10.26
CA LYS A 194 -12.78 -14.57 9.14
C LYS A 194 -11.48 -14.25 8.44
N SER A 195 -10.61 -15.25 8.28
CA SER A 195 -9.30 -15.07 7.66
C SER A 195 -9.28 -15.44 6.18
N ASP A 196 -10.12 -16.40 5.78
CA ASP A 196 -10.11 -17.05 4.46
C ASP A 196 -8.73 -17.51 3.97
N LEU A 197 -7.84 -17.79 4.94
CA LEU A 197 -6.49 -18.26 4.66
C LEU A 197 -6.53 -19.64 3.99
N PRO A 198 -5.91 -19.80 2.80
CA PRO A 198 -5.74 -21.11 2.18
C PRO A 198 -4.79 -21.97 3.01
N LEU A 199 -5.19 -23.22 3.24
CA LEU A 199 -4.36 -24.21 3.93
C LEU A 199 -3.06 -24.50 3.14
N GLY A 200 -1.97 -24.76 3.86
CA GLY A 200 -0.65 -25.02 3.30
C GLY A 200 0.11 -23.79 2.84
N GLN A 201 -0.42 -22.57 3.02
CA GLN A 201 0.29 -21.32 2.71
C GLN A 201 0.80 -20.60 3.96
N TRP A 202 1.95 -19.96 3.85
CA TRP A 202 2.54 -19.15 4.92
C TRP A 202 1.87 -17.78 5.01
N CYS A 203 1.52 -17.35 6.21
CA CYS A 203 1.11 -15.99 6.51
C CYS A 203 1.85 -15.47 7.74
N HIS A 204 2.06 -14.15 7.82
CA HIS A 204 2.59 -13.53 9.02
C HIS A 204 1.43 -13.14 9.94
N MET A 205 1.46 -13.58 11.19
CA MET A 205 0.41 -13.30 12.18
C MET A 205 1.02 -12.53 13.34
N ALA A 206 0.39 -11.44 13.79
CA ALA A 206 0.83 -10.71 14.98
C ALA A 206 -0.36 -10.35 15.90
N ALA A 207 -0.27 -10.73 17.16
CA ALA A 207 -1.19 -10.40 18.24
C ALA A 207 -0.58 -9.33 19.14
N VAL A 208 -1.15 -8.14 19.14
CA VAL A 208 -0.73 -7.00 19.97
C VAL A 208 -1.74 -6.83 21.11
N SER A 209 -1.28 -6.61 22.33
CA SER A 209 -2.13 -6.36 23.51
C SER A 209 -1.46 -5.45 24.53
N GLY A 210 -2.25 -4.60 25.19
CA GLY A 210 -1.78 -3.62 26.16
C GLY A 210 -2.69 -2.38 26.19
N PRO A 211 -2.22 -1.23 26.70
CA PRO A 211 -3.02 -0.01 26.85
C PRO A 211 -3.66 0.52 25.56
N GLY A 212 -3.10 0.24 24.38
CA GLY A 212 -3.68 0.56 23.07
C GLY A 212 -4.71 -0.46 22.56
N GLY A 213 -5.07 -1.45 23.37
CA GLY A 213 -6.07 -2.47 23.07
C GLY A 213 -5.55 -3.68 22.27
N MET A 214 -6.26 -4.80 22.42
CA MET A 214 -6.04 -6.02 21.64
C MET A 214 -6.17 -5.75 20.13
N ARG A 215 -5.17 -6.11 19.33
CA ARG A 215 -5.17 -5.98 17.86
C ARG A 215 -4.59 -7.24 17.23
N LEU A 216 -5.22 -7.73 16.17
CA LEU A 216 -4.74 -8.86 15.38
C LEU A 216 -4.34 -8.35 13.99
N TYR A 217 -3.14 -8.71 13.56
CA TYR A 217 -2.61 -8.40 12.23
C TYR A 217 -2.37 -9.70 11.45
N LEU A 218 -2.66 -9.65 10.16
CA LEU A 218 -2.40 -10.71 9.20
C LEU A 218 -1.66 -10.11 8.00
N ASN A 219 -0.51 -10.68 7.63
CA ASN A 219 0.38 -10.19 6.57
C ASN A 219 0.71 -8.69 6.71
N GLY A 220 0.90 -8.24 7.95
CA GLY A 220 1.17 -6.84 8.30
C GLY A 220 -0.02 -5.88 8.15
N MET A 221 -1.23 -6.40 7.92
CA MET A 221 -2.47 -5.62 7.83
C MET A 221 -3.34 -5.84 9.07
N LEU A 222 -3.91 -4.77 9.64
CA LEU A 222 -4.82 -4.87 10.79
C LEU A 222 -6.09 -5.62 10.36
N LEU A 223 -6.25 -6.83 10.88
CA LEU A 223 -7.37 -7.75 10.60
C LEU A 223 -8.58 -7.42 11.48
N ALA A 224 -8.36 -7.16 12.78
CA ALA A 224 -9.38 -6.66 13.70
C ALA A 224 -8.75 -6.07 14.98
N HIS A 225 -9.57 -5.42 15.81
CA HIS A 225 -9.17 -4.89 17.12
C HIS A 225 -10.29 -5.05 18.16
N HIS A 226 -9.96 -4.87 19.44
CA HIS A 226 -10.88 -4.84 20.57
C HIS A 226 -10.28 -3.95 21.67
N GLY A 227 -11.03 -2.96 22.18
CA GLY A 227 -10.56 -1.99 23.19
C GLY A 227 -10.36 -2.55 24.61
N TYR A 228 -9.85 -3.78 24.75
CA TYR A 228 -9.48 -4.33 26.05
C TYR A 228 -7.98 -4.11 26.29
N GLU A 229 -7.67 -3.38 27.36
CA GLU A 229 -6.33 -2.85 27.65
C GLU A 229 -5.38 -3.84 28.35
N GLY A 230 -5.82 -5.08 28.58
CA GLY A 230 -5.02 -6.10 29.27
C GLY A 230 -4.08 -6.87 28.33
N SER A 231 -2.93 -7.27 28.87
CA SER A 231 -1.94 -8.16 28.25
C SER A 231 -1.54 -9.29 29.22
N PHE A 232 -0.41 -9.97 29.03
CA PHE A 232 0.04 -11.12 29.85
C PHE A 232 -0.14 -10.94 31.38
N ALA A 233 0.15 -9.76 31.93
CA ALA A 233 -0.01 -9.45 33.35
C ALA A 233 -1.41 -9.75 33.91
N VAL A 234 -2.47 -9.73 33.08
CA VAL A 234 -3.84 -10.05 33.53
C VAL A 234 -4.15 -11.55 33.54
N VAL A 235 -3.29 -12.38 32.93
CA VAL A 235 -3.41 -13.85 32.90
C VAL A 235 -2.86 -14.46 34.19
N GLY A 236 -1.89 -13.81 34.84
CA GLY A 236 -1.24 -14.22 36.09
C GLY A 236 0.25 -14.51 35.91
N GLU A 237 0.85 -15.27 36.82
CA GLU A 237 2.30 -15.52 36.88
C GLU A 237 2.63 -17.03 36.93
N GLY A 238 3.83 -17.40 36.49
CA GLY A 238 4.43 -18.74 36.68
C GLY A 238 3.90 -19.84 35.75
N TRP A 239 3.27 -19.47 34.63
CA TRP A 239 2.47 -20.36 33.80
C TRP A 239 3.22 -21.15 32.71
N SER A 240 2.55 -22.16 32.14
CA SER A 240 3.05 -22.99 31.05
C SER A 240 2.90 -22.30 29.69
N ASN A 241 3.99 -22.24 28.91
CA ASN A 241 4.02 -21.56 27.63
C ASN A 241 4.29 -22.54 26.48
N TYR A 242 3.47 -22.52 25.44
CA TYR A 242 3.51 -23.50 24.35
C TYR A 242 3.46 -22.87 22.96
N LEU A 243 4.20 -23.48 22.03
CA LEU A 243 4.00 -23.30 20.59
C LEU A 243 3.43 -24.62 20.03
N GLY A 244 2.24 -24.56 19.43
CA GLY A 244 1.58 -25.70 18.79
C GLY A 244 0.69 -26.59 19.69
N LYS A 245 0.55 -26.26 20.98
CA LYS A 245 -0.30 -26.96 21.95
C LYS A 245 -1.19 -25.95 22.68
N SER A 246 -2.43 -26.34 22.98
CA SER A 246 -3.33 -25.60 23.87
C SER A 246 -3.08 -25.89 25.36
N ASN A 247 -3.40 -24.94 26.23
CA ASN A 247 -3.46 -25.16 27.69
C ASN A 247 -4.63 -26.07 28.12
N TRP A 248 -5.64 -26.28 27.27
CA TRP A 248 -6.78 -27.16 27.53
C TRP A 248 -6.66 -28.47 26.75
N ALA A 249 -6.93 -29.60 27.42
CA ALA A 249 -6.64 -30.94 26.89
C ALA A 249 -7.70 -31.46 25.89
N GLU A 250 -8.87 -30.83 25.87
CA GLU A 250 -9.96 -31.05 24.91
C GLU A 250 -9.67 -30.47 23.52
N ASN A 251 -8.82 -29.44 23.46
CA ASN A 251 -8.42 -28.76 22.22
C ASN A 251 -7.38 -29.58 21.45
N ARG A 252 -7.31 -29.37 20.14
CA ARG A 252 -6.45 -30.15 19.25
C ARG A 252 -5.03 -29.56 19.18
N PHE A 253 -4.05 -30.41 18.86
CA PHE A 253 -2.70 -29.92 18.58
C PHE A 253 -2.67 -29.20 17.23
N PHE A 254 -1.82 -28.20 17.10
CA PHE A 254 -1.62 -27.50 15.83
C PHE A 254 -0.91 -28.41 14.83
N ARG A 255 -1.36 -28.38 13.57
CA ARG A 255 -0.71 -29.02 12.44
C ARG A 255 -0.29 -27.96 11.43
N GLY A 256 1.01 -27.92 11.12
CA GLY A 256 1.51 -26.85 10.29
C GLY A 256 2.99 -26.55 10.45
N GLY A 257 3.36 -25.38 9.94
CA GLY A 257 4.68 -24.77 10.08
C GLY A 257 4.66 -23.53 10.98
N LEU A 258 5.73 -23.33 11.75
CA LEU A 258 6.07 -22.06 12.40
C LEU A 258 7.50 -21.65 12.04
N ASP A 259 7.72 -20.36 11.83
CA ASP A 259 9.04 -19.75 11.65
C ASP A 259 9.10 -18.35 12.29
N GLU A 260 10.29 -17.88 12.65
CA GLU A 260 10.56 -16.54 13.20
C GLU A 260 9.58 -16.12 14.32
N VAL A 261 9.30 -17.02 15.27
CA VAL A 261 8.37 -16.73 16.38
C VAL A 261 9.02 -15.73 17.32
N ARG A 262 8.37 -14.58 17.55
CA ARG A 262 8.87 -13.45 18.33
C ARG A 262 7.87 -13.05 19.40
N VAL A 263 8.40 -12.63 20.55
CA VAL A 263 7.60 -11.92 21.58
C VAL A 263 8.30 -10.62 21.94
N TRP A 264 7.57 -9.51 21.88
CA TRP A 264 8.02 -8.17 22.25
C TRP A 264 7.32 -7.71 23.53
N SER A 265 8.00 -6.94 24.38
CA SER A 265 7.47 -6.31 25.60
C SER A 265 6.75 -4.97 25.32
N SER A 266 6.30 -4.75 24.08
CA SER A 266 5.73 -3.49 23.62
C SER A 266 4.58 -3.72 22.64
N GLU A 267 3.69 -2.74 22.54
CA GLU A 267 2.63 -2.75 21.54
C GLU A 267 3.18 -2.28 20.18
N ARG A 268 3.56 -3.23 19.33
CA ARG A 268 4.20 -2.94 18.04
C ARG A 268 3.20 -2.32 17.08
N SER A 269 3.63 -1.29 16.36
CA SER A 269 2.80 -0.61 15.36
C SER A 269 2.65 -1.44 14.09
N GLN A 270 1.63 -1.15 13.28
CA GLN A 270 1.46 -1.80 11.97
C GLN A 270 2.69 -1.62 11.06
N ALA A 271 3.33 -0.45 11.11
CA ALA A 271 4.53 -0.16 10.33
C ALA A 271 5.74 -0.96 10.83
N GLN A 272 5.91 -1.11 12.15
CA GLN A 272 6.95 -1.94 12.75
C GLN A 272 6.79 -3.42 12.37
N ILE A 273 5.58 -3.98 12.52
CA ILE A 273 5.25 -5.36 12.11
C ILE A 273 5.57 -5.57 10.61
N ARG A 274 5.12 -4.65 9.74
CA ARG A 274 5.40 -4.72 8.29
C ARG A 274 6.88 -4.60 7.93
N THR A 275 7.66 -3.85 8.71
CA THR A 275 9.08 -3.62 8.44
C THR A 275 9.90 -4.85 8.79
N ASP A 276 9.56 -5.53 9.89
CA ASP A 276 10.39 -6.58 10.45
C ASP A 276 9.89 -8.01 10.12
N MET A 277 8.64 -8.19 9.68
CA MET A 277 8.11 -9.53 9.33
C MET A 277 8.92 -10.23 8.23
N GLU A 278 9.44 -9.51 7.24
CA GLU A 278 10.25 -10.08 6.13
C GLU A 278 11.75 -10.12 6.43
N ARG A 279 12.18 -9.68 7.63
CA ARG A 279 13.59 -9.60 8.03
C ARG A 279 13.96 -10.75 8.94
N ARG A 280 15.20 -11.22 8.84
CA ARG A 280 15.84 -12.00 9.92
C ARG A 280 16.30 -11.03 10.99
N LEU A 281 15.82 -11.22 12.21
CA LEU A 281 16.24 -10.44 13.36
C LEU A 281 17.53 -11.00 13.96
N ARG A 282 18.31 -10.15 14.63
CA ARG A 282 19.56 -10.51 15.31
C ARG A 282 19.31 -11.18 16.66
N GLY A 283 18.16 -10.89 17.28
CA GLY A 283 17.80 -11.31 18.62
C GLY A 283 18.10 -10.25 19.70
N ASP A 284 18.87 -9.22 19.38
CA ASP A 284 19.26 -8.15 20.31
C ASP A 284 18.40 -6.87 20.18
N GLU A 285 17.29 -6.94 19.45
CA GLU A 285 16.39 -5.81 19.23
C GLU A 285 15.75 -5.30 20.54
N VAL A 286 15.66 -3.98 20.68
CA VAL A 286 15.12 -3.34 21.90
C VAL A 286 13.67 -3.75 22.14
N GLY A 287 13.41 -4.30 23.33
CA GLY A 287 12.09 -4.79 23.73
C GLY A 287 11.73 -6.18 23.19
N LEU A 288 12.64 -6.89 22.53
CA LEU A 288 12.46 -8.30 22.19
C LEU A 288 12.69 -9.17 23.43
N VAL A 289 11.70 -9.99 23.77
CA VAL A 289 11.68 -10.90 24.95
C VAL A 289 12.07 -12.32 24.55
N GLY A 290 11.87 -12.70 23.30
CA GLY A 290 12.30 -13.99 22.76
C GLY A 290 12.14 -14.07 21.24
N LEU A 291 13.03 -14.82 20.59
CA LEU A 291 13.05 -15.09 19.15
C LEU A 291 13.43 -16.56 18.90
N TRP A 292 12.49 -17.35 18.40
CA TRP A 292 12.70 -18.75 18.02
C TRP A 292 12.61 -18.90 16.50
N ASN A 293 13.77 -18.95 15.84
CA ASN A 293 13.90 -19.01 14.38
C ASN A 293 14.22 -20.41 13.83
N PHE A 294 14.36 -21.42 14.70
CA PHE A 294 14.52 -22.86 14.39
C PHE A 294 15.67 -23.28 13.44
N ASP A 295 16.50 -22.36 12.94
CA ASP A 295 17.58 -22.56 11.97
C ASP A 295 18.63 -23.61 12.40
N ASP A 296 18.93 -23.71 13.69
CA ASP A 296 19.92 -24.67 14.23
C ASP A 296 19.36 -26.09 14.45
N GLY A 297 18.07 -26.30 14.14
CA GLY A 297 17.39 -27.57 14.38
C GLY A 297 16.71 -27.69 15.75
N ALA A 298 16.91 -26.73 16.65
CA ALA A 298 16.31 -26.69 17.99
C ALA A 298 15.29 -25.55 18.12
N ALA A 299 14.59 -25.51 19.26
CA ALA A 299 13.80 -24.34 19.67
C ALA A 299 14.65 -23.40 20.54
N ALA A 300 15.86 -23.04 20.07
CA ALA A 300 16.71 -22.11 20.78
C ALA A 300 16.16 -20.68 20.64
N ASP A 301 15.90 -20.03 21.79
CA ASP A 301 15.76 -18.57 21.82
C ASP A 301 17.09 -17.92 21.41
N ARG A 302 17.02 -16.96 20.48
CA ARG A 302 18.12 -16.13 19.98
C ARG A 302 18.30 -14.84 20.77
N SER A 303 17.33 -14.45 21.58
CA SER A 303 17.46 -13.26 22.40
C SER A 303 18.50 -13.43 23.52
N PRO A 304 19.07 -12.33 24.04
CA PRO A 304 19.88 -12.35 25.26
C PRO A 304 19.17 -12.95 26.50
N ALA A 305 17.84 -13.08 26.49
CA ALA A 305 17.07 -13.64 27.58
C ALA A 305 17.18 -15.19 27.67
N GLY A 306 17.60 -15.86 26.60
CA GLY A 306 17.92 -17.29 26.61
C GLY A 306 16.75 -18.22 26.96
N HIS A 307 15.53 -17.83 26.60
CA HIS A 307 14.28 -18.54 26.88
C HIS A 307 14.09 -19.78 26.00
N HIS A 308 15.11 -20.64 25.94
CA HIS A 308 15.16 -21.78 25.02
C HIS A 308 14.03 -22.79 25.29
N GLY A 309 13.28 -23.10 24.23
CA GLY A 309 12.20 -24.10 24.24
C GLY A 309 12.70 -25.53 24.08
N ARG A 310 11.82 -26.48 24.39
CA ARG A 310 12.04 -27.92 24.24
C ARG A 310 11.06 -28.48 23.22
N LEU A 311 11.57 -29.12 22.17
CA LEU A 311 10.75 -29.90 21.24
C LEU A 311 10.15 -31.11 21.96
N ARG A 312 8.84 -31.31 21.84
CA ARG A 312 8.08 -32.41 22.45
C ARG A 312 7.34 -33.23 21.39
N GLY A 313 7.03 -34.49 21.74
CA GLY A 313 6.44 -35.46 20.81
C GLY A 313 7.29 -35.62 19.55
N ARG A 314 6.66 -35.48 18.38
CA ARG A 314 7.34 -35.52 17.07
C ARG A 314 7.62 -34.13 16.45
N ALA A 315 7.64 -33.07 17.26
CA ALA A 315 8.08 -31.75 16.82
C ALA A 315 9.51 -31.82 16.30
N ARG A 316 9.75 -31.22 15.14
CA ARG A 316 11.08 -31.19 14.50
C ARG A 316 11.24 -29.92 13.69
N SER A 317 12.43 -29.32 13.75
CA SER A 317 12.82 -28.32 12.74
C SER A 317 13.19 -29.06 11.44
N VAL A 318 12.73 -28.57 10.29
CA VAL A 318 12.98 -29.15 8.95
C VAL A 318 13.45 -28.07 7.98
N PRO A 319 14.36 -28.37 7.03
CA PRO A 319 14.75 -27.38 6.02
C PRO A 319 13.56 -26.96 5.17
N ALA A 320 13.37 -25.65 4.98
CA ALA A 320 12.38 -25.06 4.10
C ALA A 320 12.80 -23.63 3.75
N PRO A 321 12.41 -23.05 2.60
CA PRO A 321 12.69 -21.66 2.29
C PRO A 321 12.25 -20.70 3.41
N PHE A 322 12.93 -19.58 3.55
CA PHE A 322 12.49 -18.51 4.44
C PHE A 322 11.11 -17.99 3.97
N PRO A 323 10.09 -17.91 4.83
CA PRO A 323 8.81 -17.33 4.46
C PRO A 323 8.98 -15.81 4.22
N GLY A 324 8.87 -15.36 2.98
CA GLY A 324 8.96 -13.94 2.63
C GLY A 324 8.48 -13.66 1.21
N ALA A 325 7.94 -12.45 0.99
CA ALA A 325 7.43 -11.87 -0.26
C ALA A 325 6.50 -12.74 -1.15
N ASP A 326 7.01 -13.82 -1.72
CA ASP A 326 6.36 -14.66 -2.74
C ASP A 326 5.20 -15.52 -2.19
N ALA A 327 5.09 -15.64 -0.86
CA ALA A 327 4.03 -16.37 -0.17
C ALA A 327 2.85 -15.48 0.30
N VAL A 328 2.95 -14.15 0.15
CA VAL A 328 2.05 -13.20 0.82
C VAL A 328 0.86 -12.80 -0.07
N VAL A 329 -0.27 -13.51 0.07
CA VAL A 329 -1.57 -12.97 -0.37
C VAL A 329 -1.87 -11.73 0.49
N GLN A 330 -1.80 -10.53 -0.10
CA GLN A 330 -2.12 -9.31 0.64
C GLN A 330 -3.65 -9.18 0.83
N PRO A 331 -4.13 -9.05 2.08
CA PRO A 331 -5.57 -8.89 2.34
C PRO A 331 -6.08 -7.53 1.89
N ALA A 332 -7.19 -7.54 1.14
CA ALA A 332 -8.00 -6.34 0.94
C ALA A 332 -8.80 -6.07 2.23
N VAL A 333 -8.85 -4.82 2.69
CA VAL A 333 -9.57 -4.44 3.91
C VAL A 333 -10.71 -3.47 3.58
N LEU A 334 -11.93 -3.97 3.56
CA LEU A 334 -13.15 -3.16 3.48
C LEU A 334 -13.42 -2.53 4.86
N ARG A 335 -13.54 -1.21 4.93
CA ARG A 335 -13.84 -0.47 6.16
C ARG A 335 -15.01 0.49 5.96
N GLY A 336 -15.74 0.78 7.03
CA GLY A 336 -16.79 1.79 7.02
C GLY A 336 -17.31 2.11 8.42
N VAL A 337 -18.40 2.87 8.48
CA VAL A 337 -19.12 3.20 9.73
C VAL A 337 -20.61 2.96 9.52
N VAL A 338 -21.22 2.22 10.43
CA VAL A 338 -22.67 2.09 10.54
C VAL A 338 -23.19 3.18 11.47
N ARG A 339 -24.16 3.96 11.01
CA ARG A 339 -24.80 5.05 11.75
C ARG A 339 -26.32 4.93 11.69
N ASP A 340 -26.99 5.45 12.70
CA ASP A 340 -28.44 5.59 12.74
C ASP A 340 -28.91 6.80 11.90
N GLU A 341 -30.23 7.01 11.87
CA GLU A 341 -30.87 8.11 11.13
C GLU A 341 -30.49 9.52 11.63
N ASN A 342 -29.93 9.61 12.84
CA ASN A 342 -29.46 10.85 13.46
C ASN A 342 -27.94 11.05 13.27
N GLY A 343 -27.26 10.14 12.56
CA GLY A 343 -25.82 10.14 12.36
C GLY A 343 -25.01 9.62 13.56
N MET A 344 -25.66 9.11 14.62
CA MET A 344 -24.98 8.48 15.75
C MET A 344 -24.49 7.08 15.36
N PRO A 345 -23.32 6.63 15.82
CA PRO A 345 -22.83 5.31 15.43
C PRO A 345 -23.63 4.17 16.05
N LEU A 346 -23.84 3.09 15.28
CA LEU A 346 -24.55 1.89 15.71
C LEU A 346 -23.56 0.80 16.10
N ALA A 347 -23.34 0.66 17.40
CA ALA A 347 -22.67 -0.51 17.98
C ALA A 347 -23.43 -1.81 17.64
N ASP A 348 -22.68 -2.90 17.51
CA ASP A 348 -23.17 -4.27 17.31
C ASP A 348 -24.06 -4.51 16.06
N ALA A 349 -24.17 -3.52 15.16
CA ALA A 349 -24.88 -3.67 13.89
C ALA A 349 -24.22 -4.75 13.01
N ARG A 350 -25.00 -5.70 12.49
CA ARG A 350 -24.45 -6.86 11.77
C ARG A 350 -24.17 -6.51 10.31
N VAL A 351 -22.90 -6.33 9.98
CA VAL A 351 -22.43 -6.14 8.60
C VAL A 351 -22.17 -7.50 7.98
N ARG A 352 -22.87 -7.84 6.89
CA ARG A 352 -22.73 -9.09 6.15
C ARG A 352 -22.19 -8.84 4.74
N LEU A 353 -21.09 -9.52 4.42
CA LEU A 353 -20.51 -9.59 3.08
C LEU A 353 -20.82 -10.98 2.49
N LYS A 354 -21.45 -11.02 1.31
CA LYS A 354 -21.82 -12.25 0.60
C LYS A 354 -21.04 -12.36 -0.71
N ASP A 355 -20.40 -13.49 -0.97
CA ASP A 355 -19.71 -13.73 -2.24
C ASP A 355 -20.64 -14.24 -3.36
N ALA A 356 -20.05 -14.53 -4.53
CA ALA A 356 -20.77 -15.01 -5.71
C ALA A 356 -21.35 -16.43 -5.56
N ASP A 357 -20.70 -17.29 -4.76
CA ASP A 357 -21.14 -18.66 -4.48
C ASP A 357 -22.24 -18.70 -3.41
N GLY A 358 -22.36 -17.62 -2.65
CA GLY A 358 -23.46 -17.35 -1.73
C GLY A 358 -23.07 -17.44 -0.25
N ASP A 359 -21.80 -17.72 0.04
CA ASP A 359 -21.27 -17.76 1.39
C ASP A 359 -21.27 -16.35 1.98
N SER A 360 -21.61 -16.28 3.28
CA SER A 360 -21.92 -15.01 3.95
C SER A 360 -21.04 -14.80 5.19
N LEU A 361 -19.96 -14.05 5.01
CA LEU A 361 -19.24 -13.44 6.14
C LEU A 361 -20.19 -12.48 6.87
N SER A 362 -20.34 -12.62 8.18
CA SER A 362 -21.04 -11.64 9.01
C SER A 362 -20.14 -11.20 10.17
N ILE A 363 -19.96 -9.90 10.33
CA ILE A 363 -19.27 -9.25 11.45
C ILE A 363 -20.24 -8.32 12.19
N LEU A 364 -19.85 -7.83 13.36
CA LEU A 364 -20.56 -6.79 14.10
C LEU A 364 -19.76 -5.49 14.00
N ALA A 365 -20.45 -4.36 13.89
CA ALA A 365 -19.87 -3.03 14.04
C ALA A 365 -19.37 -2.83 15.48
N TRP A 366 -18.24 -2.14 15.62
CA TRP A 366 -17.60 -1.85 16.90
C TRP A 366 -18.41 -0.82 17.70
N GLY A 367 -18.03 -0.56 18.96
CA GLY A 367 -18.78 0.34 19.87
C GLY A 367 -18.92 1.80 19.40
N ASP A 368 -18.11 2.21 18.42
CA ASP A 368 -18.12 3.49 17.71
C ASP A 368 -18.76 3.40 16.32
N GLY A 369 -19.49 2.31 16.04
CA GLY A 369 -20.14 1.99 14.76
C GLY A 369 -19.19 1.64 13.61
N HIS A 370 -17.86 1.73 13.78
CA HIS A 370 -16.94 1.38 12.71
C HIS A 370 -16.91 -0.14 12.45
N TYR A 371 -16.52 -0.55 11.25
CA TYR A 371 -16.32 -1.96 10.91
C TYR A 371 -15.11 -2.17 9.98
N GLY A 372 -14.62 -3.41 9.97
CA GLY A 372 -13.49 -3.84 9.14
C GLY A 372 -13.64 -5.30 8.74
N VAL A 373 -13.64 -5.56 7.44
CA VAL A 373 -13.70 -6.89 6.81
C VAL A 373 -12.41 -7.11 6.03
N VAL A 374 -11.75 -8.25 6.26
CA VAL A 374 -10.66 -8.73 5.42
C VAL A 374 -11.19 -9.69 4.37
N VAL A 375 -10.72 -9.52 3.14
CA VAL A 375 -10.98 -10.41 2.00
C VAL A 375 -9.64 -10.92 1.47
N LEU A 376 -9.50 -12.23 1.31
CA LEU A 376 -8.39 -12.86 0.61
C LEU A 376 -8.85 -13.38 -0.76
N GLY A 377 -8.14 -12.99 -1.81
CA GLY A 377 -8.43 -13.38 -3.19
C GLY A 377 -9.28 -12.38 -3.98
N SER A 378 -9.31 -12.58 -5.29
CA SER A 378 -10.12 -11.79 -6.23
C SER A 378 -11.53 -12.37 -6.34
N GLY A 379 -12.57 -11.56 -6.07
CA GLY A 379 -13.97 -11.99 -6.17
C GLY A 379 -14.95 -10.83 -6.14
N THR A 380 -16.21 -11.11 -6.46
CA THR A 380 -17.33 -10.15 -6.36
C THR A 380 -18.06 -10.36 -5.04
N TYR A 381 -18.27 -9.29 -4.28
CA TYR A 381 -18.86 -9.33 -2.95
C TYR A 381 -19.99 -8.31 -2.80
N ALA A 382 -21.11 -8.73 -2.19
CA ALA A 382 -22.25 -7.89 -1.87
C ALA A 382 -22.27 -7.56 -0.37
N LEU A 383 -22.22 -6.28 -0.03
CA LEU A 383 -22.29 -5.77 1.35
C LEU A 383 -23.75 -5.51 1.76
N SER A 384 -24.10 -5.86 2.98
CA SER A 384 -25.39 -5.57 3.60
C SER A 384 -25.23 -5.24 5.09
N VAL A 385 -26.11 -4.42 5.64
CA VAL A 385 -26.17 -4.12 7.09
C VAL A 385 -27.54 -4.57 7.60
N LEU A 386 -27.54 -5.33 8.69
CA LEU A 386 -28.74 -5.88 9.32
C LEU A 386 -28.87 -5.31 10.75
N PRO A 387 -30.04 -4.77 11.13
CA PRO A 387 -30.31 -4.41 12.52
C PRO A 387 -30.34 -5.65 13.41
N GLU A 388 -30.11 -5.46 14.71
CA GLU A 388 -29.97 -6.54 15.70
C GLU A 388 -31.25 -7.39 15.88
N ASN A 389 -32.41 -6.88 15.46
CA ASN A 389 -33.69 -7.59 15.43
C ASN A 389 -34.38 -7.45 14.06
N GLU A 390 -34.99 -8.53 13.57
CA GLU A 390 -35.57 -8.68 12.20
C GLU A 390 -36.87 -7.88 11.94
N LEU A 391 -37.05 -6.70 12.55
CA LEU A 391 -38.34 -5.98 12.59
C LEU A 391 -38.34 -4.56 12.03
N LEU A 392 -37.24 -4.05 11.46
CA LEU A 392 -37.20 -2.77 10.76
C LEU A 392 -36.50 -2.90 9.39
N PRO A 393 -37.05 -2.29 8.31
CA PRO A 393 -36.45 -2.35 6.98
C PRO A 393 -35.19 -1.47 6.89
N PRO A 394 -34.21 -1.84 6.03
CA PRO A 394 -32.99 -1.05 5.87
C PRO A 394 -33.28 0.33 5.25
N ARG A 395 -32.52 1.33 5.70
CA ARG A 395 -32.43 2.67 5.09
C ARG A 395 -31.01 2.90 4.58
N GLU A 396 -30.89 3.81 3.61
CA GLU A 396 -29.79 3.86 2.64
C GLU A 396 -28.37 3.88 3.24
N VAL A 397 -27.48 3.07 2.66
CA VAL A 397 -26.03 3.15 2.90
C VAL A 397 -25.38 3.73 1.66
N SER A 398 -24.98 5.00 1.72
CA SER A 398 -24.22 5.67 0.66
C SER A 398 -22.79 5.11 0.60
N LEU A 399 -22.51 4.29 -0.42
CA LEU A 399 -21.19 3.73 -0.67
C LEU A 399 -20.42 4.56 -1.72
N GLN A 400 -19.33 5.22 -1.32
CA GLN A 400 -18.27 5.58 -2.27
C GLN A 400 -17.44 4.32 -2.58
N THR A 401 -17.80 3.62 -3.66
CA THR A 401 -17.06 2.44 -4.12
C THR A 401 -15.88 2.83 -5.01
N GLY A 402 -14.69 2.95 -4.41
CA GLY A 402 -13.44 2.89 -5.14
C GLY A 402 -13.20 1.47 -5.67
N ARG A 403 -13.45 1.26 -6.98
CA ARG A 403 -13.26 -0.03 -7.65
C ARG A 403 -11.78 -0.41 -7.64
N THR A 404 -11.39 -1.41 -6.85
CA THR A 404 -10.00 -1.80 -6.63
C THR A 404 -9.71 -3.19 -7.21
N SER A 405 -9.20 -3.22 -8.43
CA SER A 405 -8.55 -4.38 -9.03
C SER A 405 -7.04 -4.23 -8.87
N PHE A 406 -6.39 -5.14 -8.13
CA PHE A 406 -4.93 -5.15 -7.99
C PHE A 406 -4.32 -6.47 -8.46
N LEU A 407 -3.46 -6.35 -9.47
CA LEU A 407 -2.44 -7.34 -9.82
C LEU A 407 -1.24 -7.19 -8.85
N ASN A 408 -0.48 -8.26 -8.68
CA ASN A 408 0.70 -8.31 -7.81
C ASN A 408 1.76 -7.25 -8.17
N GLN A 409 2.07 -6.37 -7.21
CA GLN A 409 3.43 -5.92 -6.92
C GLN A 409 3.49 -5.24 -5.54
N ARG A 410 4.71 -4.91 -5.08
CA ARG A 410 4.96 -4.18 -3.82
C ARG A 410 4.13 -2.89 -3.77
N PRO A 411 3.82 -2.30 -2.60
CA PRO A 411 3.41 -0.90 -2.51
C PRO A 411 4.62 0.01 -2.76
N ALA A 412 5.23 -0.14 -3.93
CA ALA A 412 5.89 0.99 -4.55
C ALA A 412 4.82 2.05 -4.78
N VAL A 413 5.22 3.31 -4.65
CA VAL A 413 4.46 4.44 -5.17
C VAL A 413 4.68 4.39 -6.68
N ASP A 414 4.05 3.41 -7.33
CA ASP A 414 4.36 3.07 -8.71
C ASP A 414 3.68 4.06 -9.66
N PRO A 415 4.46 4.81 -10.44
CA PRO A 415 3.92 5.76 -11.37
C PRO A 415 3.40 5.08 -12.63
N VAL A 416 2.47 5.74 -13.31
CA VAL A 416 2.02 5.35 -14.65
C VAL A 416 3.07 5.64 -15.74
N ALA A 417 4.02 6.53 -15.46
CA ALA A 417 5.20 6.78 -16.30
C ALA A 417 6.38 7.30 -15.47
N ARG A 418 7.61 6.84 -15.74
CA ARG A 418 8.84 7.28 -15.04
C ARG A 418 10.05 7.34 -15.95
N TRP A 419 10.67 8.52 -16.01
CA TRP A 419 11.93 8.75 -16.72
C TRP A 419 13.07 8.94 -15.71
N ARG A 420 14.04 8.02 -15.76
CA ARG A 420 15.21 8.03 -14.86
C ARG A 420 16.42 8.78 -15.40
N ALA A 421 16.41 9.14 -16.69
CA ALA A 421 17.49 9.88 -17.37
C ALA A 421 18.89 9.20 -17.35
N GLU A 422 18.94 7.86 -17.36
CA GLU A 422 20.19 7.08 -17.16
C GLU A 422 20.98 6.85 -18.45
N GLY A 423 21.05 7.87 -19.32
CA GLY A 423 21.61 7.77 -20.67
C GLY A 423 20.57 7.53 -21.77
N ASP A 424 19.30 7.38 -21.39
CA ASP A 424 18.12 7.32 -22.25
C ASP A 424 17.00 8.24 -21.73
N ALA A 425 15.94 8.40 -22.51
CA ALA A 425 14.67 8.97 -22.04
C ALA A 425 13.57 7.90 -22.01
N ASP A 426 13.93 6.67 -21.64
CA ASP A 426 12.99 5.58 -21.62
C ASP A 426 12.08 5.65 -20.39
N ASP A 427 10.81 5.31 -20.60
CA ASP A 427 9.85 5.16 -19.52
C ASP A 427 9.97 3.75 -18.94
N GLY A 428 10.61 3.67 -17.77
CA GLY A 428 10.85 2.41 -17.07
C GLY A 428 9.60 1.75 -16.46
N ARG A 429 8.38 2.27 -16.73
CA ARG A 429 7.11 1.70 -16.27
C ARG A 429 6.04 1.54 -17.35
N GLY A 430 5.72 2.59 -18.11
CA GLY A 430 4.58 2.63 -19.02
C GLY A 430 4.89 2.45 -20.51
N GLY A 431 6.17 2.46 -20.91
CA GLY A 431 6.56 2.45 -22.33
C GLY A 431 6.32 3.79 -23.05
N HIS A 432 6.10 4.88 -22.31
CA HIS A 432 5.99 6.24 -22.85
C HIS A 432 7.37 6.88 -23.03
N HIS A 433 8.19 6.26 -23.88
CA HIS A 433 9.55 6.69 -24.20
C HIS A 433 9.58 8.12 -24.74
N GLY A 434 10.44 8.96 -24.16
CA GLY A 434 10.71 10.31 -24.63
C GLY A 434 11.82 10.35 -25.66
N ALA A 435 11.88 11.44 -26.43
CA ALA A 435 12.99 11.77 -27.32
C ALA A 435 13.67 13.07 -26.87
N LEU A 436 14.99 13.04 -26.70
CA LEU A 436 15.81 14.22 -26.47
C LEU A 436 15.88 15.05 -27.76
N LEU A 437 15.62 16.36 -27.67
CA LEU A 437 15.60 17.27 -28.82
C LEU A 437 16.40 18.55 -28.56
N ASN A 438 16.80 19.20 -29.66
CA ASN A 438 17.45 20.51 -29.78
C ASN A 438 18.87 20.66 -29.21
N GLY A 439 19.32 19.74 -28.37
CA GLY A 439 20.63 19.82 -27.71
C GLY A 439 20.68 19.11 -26.35
N ALA A 440 19.50 18.71 -25.84
CA ALA A 440 19.35 17.99 -24.57
C ALA A 440 20.33 16.82 -24.48
N THR A 441 21.03 16.75 -23.35
CA THR A 441 22.09 15.77 -23.07
C THR A 441 21.90 15.14 -21.70
N PHE A 442 22.87 14.33 -21.26
CA PHE A 442 22.95 13.80 -19.91
C PHE A 442 24.16 14.39 -19.17
N ALA A 443 24.01 14.57 -17.87
CA ALA A 443 25.07 14.94 -16.95
C ALA A 443 24.92 14.16 -15.62
N PRO A 444 25.92 14.14 -14.72
CA PRO A 444 25.77 13.49 -13.41
C PRO A 444 24.54 14.02 -12.65
N GLY A 445 23.66 13.10 -12.25
CA GLY A 445 22.36 13.39 -11.63
C GLY A 445 22.39 13.41 -10.11
N LEU A 446 21.19 13.37 -9.52
CA LEU A 446 20.98 12.99 -8.13
C LEU A 446 21.15 11.47 -7.98
N VAL A 447 20.66 10.70 -8.95
CA VAL A 447 20.85 9.24 -9.02
C VAL A 447 21.40 8.88 -10.39
N GLY A 448 22.70 8.58 -10.47
CA GLY A 448 23.34 8.22 -11.74
C GLY A 448 23.47 9.43 -12.67
N GLN A 449 22.62 9.50 -13.70
CA GLN A 449 22.56 10.61 -14.66
C GLN A 449 21.21 11.34 -14.63
N ALA A 450 21.23 12.61 -15.02
CA ALA A 450 20.06 13.47 -15.16
C ALA A 450 20.00 14.09 -16.56
N PHE A 451 18.80 14.48 -17.01
CA PHE A 451 18.65 15.28 -18.22
C PHE A 451 19.29 16.65 -18.01
N HIS A 452 20.12 17.08 -18.94
CA HIS A 452 20.81 18.36 -18.94
C HIS A 452 20.24 19.25 -20.04
N LEU A 453 19.75 20.42 -19.62
CA LEU A 453 19.00 21.37 -20.43
C LEU A 453 19.66 22.75 -20.36
N ASP A 454 20.00 23.33 -21.51
CA ASP A 454 20.79 24.56 -21.62
C ASP A 454 20.03 25.85 -21.27
N GLY A 455 18.71 25.78 -21.11
CA GLY A 455 17.86 26.95 -20.87
C GLY A 455 17.59 27.82 -22.10
N VAL A 456 17.76 27.28 -23.29
CA VAL A 456 17.39 27.91 -24.57
C VAL A 456 16.20 27.18 -25.16
N ASP A 457 16.36 25.93 -25.60
CA ASP A 457 15.27 25.16 -26.21
C ASP A 457 15.37 23.62 -26.11
N ASP A 458 16.32 23.12 -25.32
CA ASP A 458 16.41 21.72 -24.93
C ASP A 458 15.12 21.18 -24.29
N LEU A 459 14.71 19.98 -24.69
CA LEU A 459 13.54 19.30 -24.13
C LEU A 459 13.57 17.80 -24.33
N ILE A 460 12.76 17.10 -23.53
CA ILE A 460 12.38 15.71 -23.77
C ILE A 460 10.91 15.72 -24.23
N ARG A 461 10.65 15.19 -25.43
CA ARG A 461 9.31 15.07 -26.01
C ARG A 461 8.79 13.66 -25.80
N VAL A 462 7.79 13.50 -24.95
CA VAL A 462 7.08 12.24 -24.71
C VAL A 462 5.79 12.27 -25.54
N PRO A 463 5.61 11.37 -26.53
CA PRO A 463 4.41 11.30 -27.34
C PRO A 463 3.14 11.20 -26.49
N HIS A 464 2.05 11.82 -26.96
CA HIS A 464 0.74 11.73 -26.32
C HIS A 464 0.34 10.26 -26.10
N ALA A 465 -0.10 9.97 -24.87
CA ALA A 465 -0.79 8.73 -24.52
C ALA A 465 -2.00 9.02 -23.62
N PRO A 466 -3.09 8.23 -23.70
CA PRO A 466 -4.28 8.42 -22.86
C PRO A 466 -3.99 8.36 -21.35
N VAL A 467 -3.04 7.54 -20.90
CA VAL A 467 -2.69 7.42 -19.47
C VAL A 467 -2.04 8.70 -18.92
N LEU A 468 -1.45 9.53 -19.79
CA LEU A 468 -0.92 10.85 -19.43
C LEU A 468 -2.04 11.91 -19.26
N ASN A 469 -3.32 11.54 -19.43
CA ASN A 469 -4.49 12.37 -19.12
C ASN A 469 -5.21 11.79 -17.88
N PRO A 470 -4.86 12.22 -16.66
CA PRO A 470 -5.46 11.68 -15.42
C PRO A 470 -6.97 11.93 -15.37
N GLN A 471 -7.73 10.92 -14.95
CA GLN A 471 -9.20 10.95 -14.88
C GLN A 471 -9.73 11.23 -13.45
N GLY A 472 -8.88 11.78 -12.57
CA GLY A 472 -9.16 12.01 -11.17
C GLY A 472 -8.02 12.74 -10.48
N GLY A 473 -7.82 12.47 -9.18
CA GLY A 473 -6.66 13.01 -8.45
C GLY A 473 -5.36 12.41 -8.98
N PHE A 474 -4.30 13.21 -9.05
CA PHE A 474 -3.02 12.80 -9.63
C PHE A 474 -1.85 13.54 -8.98
N SER A 475 -0.63 13.06 -9.20
CA SER A 475 0.59 13.70 -8.67
C SER A 475 1.75 13.68 -9.67
N LEU A 476 2.53 14.75 -9.69
CA LEU A 476 3.75 14.91 -10.49
C LEU A 476 4.94 15.01 -9.52
N VAL A 477 6.00 14.25 -9.74
CA VAL A 477 7.19 14.19 -8.87
C VAL A 477 8.45 14.30 -9.72
N ALA A 478 9.30 15.29 -9.47
CA ALA A 478 10.62 15.38 -10.11
C ALA A 478 11.67 15.92 -9.14
N TRP A 479 12.93 15.59 -9.39
CA TRP A 479 14.08 16.28 -8.81
C TRP A 479 14.64 17.29 -9.83
N ILE A 480 14.91 18.51 -9.38
CA ILE A 480 15.40 19.59 -10.23
C ILE A 480 16.66 20.25 -9.65
N PHE A 481 17.58 20.63 -10.53
CA PHE A 481 18.76 21.44 -10.23
C PHE A 481 18.71 22.71 -11.10
N PRO A 482 17.94 23.74 -10.72
CA PRO A 482 17.80 24.95 -11.53
C PRO A 482 19.05 25.84 -11.41
N THR A 483 19.56 26.34 -12.53
CA THR A 483 20.74 27.22 -12.59
C THR A 483 20.40 28.69 -12.86
N ALA A 484 19.14 29.00 -13.16
CA ALA A 484 18.65 30.38 -13.37
C ALA A 484 17.27 30.62 -12.71
N ASP A 485 17.09 31.78 -12.07
CA ASP A 485 15.77 32.24 -11.60
C ASP A 485 14.96 32.79 -12.77
N ARG A 486 14.02 31.99 -13.29
CA ARG A 486 13.16 32.33 -14.43
C ARG A 486 11.86 31.53 -14.40
N ALA A 487 10.91 31.91 -15.26
CA ALA A 487 9.85 31.00 -15.65
C ALA A 487 10.47 29.83 -16.43
N ALA A 488 10.13 28.58 -16.10
CA ALA A 488 10.56 27.42 -16.87
C ALA A 488 9.71 26.19 -16.58
N TYR A 489 9.35 25.44 -17.61
CA TYR A 489 8.52 24.25 -17.45
C TYR A 489 9.33 23.02 -17.04
N ILE A 490 8.83 22.32 -16.02
CA ILE A 490 9.34 21.01 -15.58
C ILE A 490 8.47 19.93 -16.24
N TYR A 491 7.15 20.10 -16.16
CA TYR A 491 6.14 19.35 -16.90
C TYR A 491 5.25 20.32 -17.69
N SER A 492 5.00 20.02 -18.97
CA SER A 492 4.01 20.69 -19.81
C SER A 492 3.22 19.67 -20.60
N LYS A 493 1.96 19.39 -20.22
CA LYS A 493 0.96 18.80 -21.11
C LYS A 493 -0.02 19.91 -21.50
N TRP A 494 0.51 20.86 -22.26
CA TRP A 494 -0.11 22.17 -22.43
C TRP A 494 0.10 22.71 -23.85
N GLY A 495 -0.79 22.31 -24.76
CA GLY A 495 -0.83 22.87 -26.10
C GLY A 495 -1.56 24.20 -26.15
N ASP A 496 -1.00 25.16 -26.89
CA ASP A 496 -1.57 26.49 -27.13
C ASP A 496 -1.12 27.06 -28.50
N ALA A 497 -0.71 26.19 -29.43
CA ALA A 497 -0.14 26.56 -30.73
C ALA A 497 -0.29 25.43 -31.75
N ASP A 498 -0.21 25.78 -33.03
CA ASP A 498 -0.19 24.88 -34.19
C ASP A 498 -1.29 23.79 -34.18
N GLU A 499 -0.90 22.53 -34.07
CA GLU A 499 -1.79 21.36 -34.05
C GLU A 499 -2.44 21.10 -32.67
N TRP A 500 -2.04 21.85 -31.63
CA TRP A 500 -2.49 21.68 -30.26
C TRP A 500 -3.13 22.94 -29.66
N VAL A 501 -3.84 23.73 -30.47
CA VAL A 501 -4.61 24.89 -29.97
C VAL A 501 -5.62 24.43 -28.91
N ASP A 502 -5.67 25.18 -27.80
CA ASP A 502 -6.53 24.94 -26.63
C ASP A 502 -6.37 23.55 -25.96
N GLN A 503 -5.26 22.83 -26.21
CA GLN A 503 -4.96 21.53 -25.59
C GLN A 503 -4.28 21.65 -24.22
N ARG A 504 -4.82 22.51 -23.35
CA ARG A 504 -4.28 22.84 -22.03
C ARG A 504 -4.78 21.84 -20.97
N ALA A 505 -3.92 20.96 -20.42
CA ALA A 505 -4.32 20.02 -19.37
C ALA A 505 -3.68 20.36 -18.00
N TYR A 506 -2.37 20.14 -17.88
CA TYR A 506 -1.62 20.43 -16.65
C TYR A 506 -0.18 20.86 -16.92
N SER A 507 0.38 21.65 -16.01
CA SER A 507 1.80 21.97 -16.00
C SER A 507 2.33 22.24 -14.61
N LEU A 508 3.61 21.93 -14.40
CA LEU A 508 4.39 22.30 -13.23
C LEU A 508 5.60 23.09 -13.73
N ARG A 509 5.74 24.34 -13.29
CA ARG A 509 6.77 25.26 -13.75
C ARG A 509 7.40 26.06 -12.62
N THR A 510 8.68 26.43 -12.77
CA THR A 510 9.29 27.49 -11.96
C THR A 510 8.78 28.85 -12.41
N LEU A 511 8.95 29.86 -11.56
CA LEU A 511 8.65 31.26 -11.82
C LEU A 511 9.70 32.16 -11.17
N PRO A 512 9.90 33.40 -11.68
CA PRO A 512 10.81 34.38 -11.08
C PRO A 512 10.55 34.61 -9.59
N GLY A 513 11.62 34.80 -8.81
CA GLY A 513 11.57 34.78 -7.35
C GLY A 513 11.57 33.37 -6.76
N LEU A 514 12.07 32.37 -7.50
CA LEU A 514 12.21 30.98 -7.08
C LEU A 514 10.90 30.39 -6.52
N LYS A 515 9.81 30.66 -7.21
CA LYS A 515 8.47 30.09 -6.95
C LYS A 515 8.23 28.88 -7.84
N LEU A 516 7.28 28.04 -7.44
CA LEU A 516 6.66 27.02 -8.29
C LEU A 516 5.22 27.43 -8.62
N SER A 517 4.73 27.03 -9.78
CA SER A 517 3.32 27.13 -10.17
C SER A 517 2.81 25.79 -10.69
N PHE A 518 1.66 25.35 -10.19
CA PHE A 518 0.97 24.13 -10.59
C PHE A 518 -0.39 24.48 -11.21
N MET A 519 -0.43 24.43 -12.54
CA MET A 519 -1.61 24.81 -13.32
C MET A 519 -2.36 23.56 -13.77
N ILE A 520 -3.69 23.62 -13.69
CA ILE A 520 -4.62 22.63 -14.24
C ILE A 520 -5.73 23.38 -14.97
N SER A 521 -6.31 22.75 -16.00
CA SER A 521 -7.46 23.25 -16.75
C SER A 521 -8.47 22.13 -17.00
N ASP A 522 -9.73 22.52 -17.15
CA ASP A 522 -10.81 21.67 -17.66
C ASP A 522 -11.32 22.19 -19.01
N ASN A 523 -12.25 21.46 -19.62
CA ASN A 523 -12.85 21.83 -20.92
C ASN A 523 -13.71 23.11 -20.87
N VAL A 524 -13.90 23.74 -19.71
CA VAL A 524 -14.59 25.04 -19.57
C VAL A 524 -13.57 26.17 -19.56
N LEU A 525 -12.44 25.97 -18.88
CA LEU A 525 -11.31 26.90 -18.80
C LEU A 525 -10.32 26.75 -19.97
N GLU A 526 -10.44 25.71 -20.80
CA GLU A 526 -9.53 25.46 -21.93
C GLU A 526 -9.55 26.57 -22.98
N SER A 527 -10.54 27.47 -22.97
CA SER A 527 -10.68 28.60 -23.91
C SER A 527 -10.66 29.98 -23.25
N ASP A 528 -10.69 30.07 -21.91
CA ASP A 528 -10.94 31.33 -21.19
C ASP A 528 -9.70 31.79 -20.40
N ARG A 529 -9.24 33.02 -20.64
CA ARG A 529 -8.14 33.63 -19.86
C ARG A 529 -8.71 34.50 -18.74
N PRO A 530 -8.32 34.30 -17.47
CA PRO A 530 -7.14 33.56 -17.02
C PRO A 530 -7.47 32.21 -16.38
N VAL A 531 -6.71 31.17 -16.77
CA VAL A 531 -6.66 29.90 -16.02
C VAL A 531 -6.19 30.18 -14.58
N PRO A 532 -6.82 29.59 -13.53
CA PRO A 532 -6.48 29.90 -12.14
C PRO A 532 -5.06 29.45 -11.74
N GLU A 533 -4.09 30.36 -11.84
CA GLU A 533 -2.72 30.17 -11.35
C GLU A 533 -2.72 29.76 -9.86
N PHE A 534 -1.83 28.84 -9.50
CA PHE A 534 -1.64 28.36 -8.14
C PHE A 534 -0.14 28.26 -7.87
N GLU A 535 0.36 29.21 -7.10
CA GLU A 535 1.79 29.42 -6.87
C GLU A 535 2.20 29.10 -5.44
N SER A 536 3.48 28.77 -5.25
CA SER A 536 4.13 28.79 -3.94
C SER A 536 4.52 30.20 -3.50
N SER A 537 4.84 30.34 -2.21
CA SER A 537 5.59 31.49 -1.71
C SER A 537 6.94 31.66 -2.45
N PRO A 538 7.50 32.89 -2.52
CA PRO A 538 8.85 33.14 -3.03
C PRO A 538 9.93 32.36 -2.27
N ASN A 539 11.02 32.00 -2.98
CA ASN A 539 12.14 31.20 -2.45
C ASN A 539 11.73 29.80 -1.94
N ALA A 540 10.72 29.18 -2.56
CA ALA A 540 10.33 27.80 -2.26
C ALA A 540 11.40 26.79 -2.71
N ILE A 541 12.13 27.10 -3.78
CA ILE A 541 13.27 26.32 -4.28
C ILE A 541 14.56 27.15 -4.20
N LYS A 542 15.71 26.49 -4.34
CA LYS A 542 17.05 27.10 -4.36
C LYS A 542 17.77 26.82 -5.68
N LEU A 543 18.54 27.80 -6.17
CA LEU A 543 19.43 27.61 -7.33
C LEU A 543 20.65 26.77 -6.97
N ASN A 544 21.20 26.08 -7.97
CA ASN A 544 22.45 25.32 -7.90
C ASN A 544 22.48 24.26 -6.78
N THR A 545 21.32 23.68 -6.48
CA THR A 545 21.16 22.53 -5.58
C THR A 545 20.00 21.69 -6.08
N TRP A 546 19.99 20.41 -5.71
CA TRP A 546 18.83 19.55 -5.92
C TRP A 546 17.66 20.01 -5.04
N ASN A 547 16.48 20.07 -5.65
CA ASN A 547 15.19 20.27 -4.99
C ASN A 547 14.26 19.18 -5.49
N GLN A 548 13.63 18.40 -4.59
CA GLN A 548 12.48 17.60 -4.98
C GLN A 548 11.28 18.52 -5.07
N VAL A 549 10.53 18.46 -6.17
CA VAL A 549 9.27 19.17 -6.33
C VAL A 549 8.14 18.18 -6.58
N VAL A 550 7.05 18.34 -5.83
CA VAL A 550 5.85 17.50 -5.99
C VAL A 550 4.61 18.38 -6.10
N ALA A 551 3.85 18.18 -7.17
CA ALA A 551 2.52 18.76 -7.31
C ALA A 551 1.47 17.66 -7.11
N VAL A 552 0.44 17.93 -6.32
CA VAL A 552 -0.65 16.99 -6.02
C VAL A 552 -1.98 17.68 -6.29
N TYR A 553 -2.85 17.00 -7.03
CA TYR A 553 -4.26 17.36 -7.16
C TYR A 553 -5.13 16.26 -6.55
N ASP A 554 -5.92 16.61 -5.55
CA ASP A 554 -6.96 15.77 -4.98
C ASP A 554 -8.32 16.18 -5.56
N HIS A 555 -8.74 15.46 -6.59
CA HIS A 555 -10.02 15.70 -7.27
C HIS A 555 -11.23 15.56 -6.33
N SER A 556 -11.15 14.75 -5.27
CA SER A 556 -12.29 14.54 -4.37
C SER A 556 -12.63 15.77 -3.52
N ALA A 557 -11.60 16.57 -3.20
CA ALA A 557 -11.70 17.81 -2.43
C ALA A 557 -11.49 19.08 -3.28
N GLY A 558 -11.15 18.95 -4.56
CA GLY A 558 -10.70 20.07 -5.40
C GLY A 558 -9.40 20.70 -4.91
N ALA A 559 -8.61 19.97 -4.12
CA ALA A 559 -7.46 20.50 -3.41
C ALA A 559 -6.17 20.36 -4.23
N ARG A 560 -5.47 21.48 -4.45
CA ARG A 560 -4.13 21.53 -5.03
C ARG A 560 -3.09 21.76 -3.94
N ARG A 561 -1.97 21.03 -4.02
CA ARG A 561 -0.84 21.16 -3.08
C ARG A 561 0.49 21.13 -3.84
N ILE A 562 1.45 21.92 -3.39
CA ILE A 562 2.84 21.88 -3.84
C ILE A 562 3.71 21.57 -2.63
N TYR A 563 4.59 20.59 -2.77
CA TYR A 563 5.61 20.24 -1.80
C TYR A 563 7.00 20.48 -2.40
N VAL A 564 7.94 20.92 -1.56
CA VAL A 564 9.37 20.94 -1.88
C VAL A 564 10.11 20.19 -0.79
N ASN A 565 11.01 19.29 -1.17
CA ASN A 565 11.86 18.52 -0.24
C ASN A 565 11.04 17.83 0.88
N GLY A 566 9.93 17.20 0.52
CA GLY A 566 9.01 16.55 1.46
C GLY A 566 8.07 17.48 2.25
N ALA A 567 8.28 18.80 2.24
CA ALA A 567 7.50 19.78 3.02
C ALA A 567 6.46 20.52 2.17
N LEU A 568 5.26 20.75 2.73
CA LEU A 568 4.18 21.50 2.06
C LEU A 568 4.53 23.00 1.96
N VAL A 569 4.63 23.54 0.74
CA VAL A 569 4.95 24.96 0.48
C VAL A 569 3.78 25.78 -0.08
N ALA A 570 2.73 25.11 -0.58
CA ALA A 570 1.51 25.75 -1.04
C ALA A 570 0.31 24.81 -0.93
N GLN A 571 -0.87 25.33 -0.56
CA GLN A 571 -2.14 24.62 -0.70
C GLN A 571 -3.29 25.57 -1.06
N ARG A 572 -4.25 25.09 -1.84
CA ARG A 572 -5.54 25.76 -2.10
C ARG A 572 -6.62 24.71 -2.33
N GLU A 573 -7.83 24.98 -1.87
CA GLU A 573 -9.02 24.17 -2.15
C GLU A 573 -9.94 25.00 -3.04
N ASP A 574 -10.19 24.48 -4.25
CA ASP A 574 -11.07 25.06 -5.26
C ASP A 574 -12.26 24.10 -5.50
N GLN A 575 -13.17 24.41 -6.43
CA GLN A 575 -14.14 23.39 -6.88
C GLN A 575 -13.40 22.28 -7.66
N PRO A 576 -13.79 20.99 -7.52
CA PRO A 576 -13.30 19.91 -8.36
C PRO A 576 -13.51 20.20 -9.86
N VAL A 577 -12.41 20.16 -10.61
CA VAL A 577 -12.36 20.28 -12.07
C VAL A 577 -11.89 18.97 -12.71
N ASN A 578 -12.51 18.56 -13.82
CA ASN A 578 -12.09 17.40 -14.60
C ASN A 578 -11.00 17.83 -15.59
N ILE A 579 -9.80 17.31 -15.45
CA ILE A 579 -8.65 17.71 -16.28
C ILE A 579 -8.92 17.49 -17.77
N THR A 580 -8.64 18.49 -18.60
CA THR A 580 -8.79 18.41 -20.06
C THR A 580 -8.03 17.21 -20.63
N ARG A 581 -8.70 16.44 -21.50
CA ARG A 581 -8.10 15.28 -22.19
C ARG A 581 -7.24 15.74 -23.38
N SER A 582 -6.15 16.43 -23.07
CA SER A 582 -5.26 17.04 -24.06
C SER A 582 -4.62 16.02 -25.00
N ILE A 583 -4.76 16.25 -26.32
CA ILE A 583 -4.02 15.51 -27.37
C ILE A 583 -2.57 15.99 -27.55
N ALA A 584 -2.14 17.04 -26.84
CA ALA A 584 -0.76 17.49 -26.89
C ALA A 584 0.18 16.43 -26.28
N ASP A 585 1.40 16.38 -26.80
CA ASP A 585 2.49 15.61 -26.20
C ASP A 585 2.82 16.12 -24.79
N LEU A 586 3.43 15.26 -23.98
CA LEU A 586 4.03 15.70 -22.72
C LEU A 586 5.45 16.19 -23.01
N ILE A 587 5.72 17.44 -22.66
CA ILE A 587 7.03 18.07 -22.79
C ILE A 587 7.64 18.21 -21.40
N ILE A 588 8.90 17.78 -21.26
CA ILE A 588 9.74 18.00 -20.08
C ILE A 588 10.82 19.02 -20.46
N GLY A 589 10.97 20.06 -19.65
CA GLY A 589 11.99 21.12 -19.84
C GLY A 589 11.54 22.40 -20.55
N THR A 590 10.40 22.43 -21.25
CA THR A 590 9.88 23.66 -21.89
C THR A 590 8.36 23.57 -22.15
N TYR A 591 7.78 24.65 -22.68
CA TYR A 591 6.33 24.80 -22.88
C TYR A 591 5.81 24.10 -24.16
N LEU A 592 6.51 24.29 -25.29
CA LEU A 592 6.06 23.93 -26.65
C LEU A 592 7.22 23.43 -27.54
N PRO A 593 6.93 22.72 -28.64
CA PRO A 593 7.89 22.52 -29.74
C PRO A 593 8.17 23.84 -30.51
N ALA A 594 9.28 23.89 -31.24
CA ALA A 594 9.61 25.01 -32.12
C ALA A 594 8.64 25.07 -33.32
N PRO A 595 8.37 26.28 -33.88
CA PRO A 595 9.06 27.55 -33.61
C PRO A 595 8.40 28.46 -32.56
N HIS A 596 7.28 28.07 -31.96
CA HIS A 596 6.46 28.96 -31.10
C HIS A 596 6.94 29.07 -29.63
N ARG A 597 8.20 28.69 -29.37
CA ARG A 597 8.83 28.78 -28.05
C ARG A 597 9.22 30.20 -27.70
N ASN A 598 9.01 30.57 -26.43
CA ASN A 598 9.72 31.65 -25.79
C ASN A 598 10.97 31.07 -25.07
N PRO A 599 12.21 31.39 -25.47
CA PRO A 599 13.42 30.87 -24.81
C PRO A 599 13.51 31.24 -23.32
N SER A 600 12.78 32.26 -22.86
CA SER A 600 12.71 32.61 -21.44
C SER A 600 11.81 31.67 -20.61
N GLU A 601 11.23 30.63 -21.20
CA GLU A 601 10.38 29.61 -20.54
C GLU A 601 10.95 28.17 -20.65
N SER A 602 12.18 28.04 -21.17
CA SER A 602 12.94 26.77 -21.17
C SER A 602 13.77 26.63 -19.89
N PHE A 603 13.85 25.41 -19.37
CA PHE A 603 14.53 25.05 -18.13
C PHE A 603 16.05 25.06 -18.30
N ALA A 604 16.74 25.77 -17.41
CA ALA A 604 18.19 25.83 -17.36
C ALA A 604 18.68 25.00 -16.17
N GLY A 605 19.41 23.91 -16.42
CA GLY A 605 19.96 23.03 -15.40
C GLY A 605 19.66 21.56 -15.62
N LEU A 606 19.45 20.82 -14.51
CA LEU A 606 19.21 19.36 -14.54
C LEU A 606 17.80 18.98 -14.08
N ILE A 607 17.25 17.91 -14.64
CA ILE A 607 16.01 17.26 -14.18
C ILE A 607 16.23 15.74 -14.08
N ASP A 608 15.84 15.14 -12.97
CA ASP A 608 16.11 13.74 -12.60
C ASP A 608 14.88 13.08 -11.92
N GLU A 609 14.81 11.75 -11.95
CA GLU A 609 13.82 10.90 -11.29
C GLU A 609 12.37 11.40 -11.41
N ILE A 610 11.97 11.63 -12.67
CA ILE A 610 10.70 12.22 -13.08
C ILE A 610 9.62 11.14 -13.09
N SER A 611 8.47 11.38 -12.45
CA SER A 611 7.36 10.42 -12.46
C SER A 611 5.97 11.06 -12.37
N ILE A 612 4.98 10.37 -12.94
CA ILE A 612 3.56 10.75 -12.93
C ILE A 612 2.74 9.65 -12.27
N HIS A 613 1.89 10.00 -11.31
CA HIS A 613 1.02 9.09 -10.57
C HIS A 613 -0.43 9.44 -10.88
N ASP A 614 -1.24 8.44 -11.24
CA ASP A 614 -2.69 8.53 -11.50
C ASP A 614 -3.54 8.62 -10.22
N ARG A 615 -2.90 9.00 -9.11
CA ARG A 615 -3.51 9.14 -7.79
C ARG A 615 -2.95 10.31 -7.00
N THR A 616 -3.72 10.78 -6.03
CA THR A 616 -3.26 11.65 -4.95
C THR A 616 -2.20 10.92 -4.11
N LEU A 617 -0.98 11.48 -4.03
CA LEU A 617 0.02 11.02 -3.07
C LEU A 617 -0.23 11.65 -1.70
N THR A 618 -0.03 10.87 -0.64
CA THR A 618 -0.10 11.36 0.75
C THR A 618 1.21 12.03 1.16
N GLU A 619 1.16 12.93 2.14
CA GLU A 619 2.35 13.61 2.69
C GLU A 619 3.44 12.62 3.14
N ILE A 620 3.04 11.50 3.78
CA ILE A 620 3.96 10.44 4.21
C ILE A 620 4.65 9.76 3.01
N GLU A 621 3.95 9.56 1.89
CA GLU A 621 4.55 9.01 0.68
C GLU A 621 5.53 10.00 0.04
N ILE A 622 5.21 11.29 0.03
CA ILE A 622 6.05 12.35 -0.50
C ILE A 622 7.34 12.51 0.35
N GLN A 623 7.22 12.52 1.68
CA GLN A 623 8.37 12.54 2.59
C GLN A 623 9.25 11.28 2.44
N ARG A 624 8.65 10.11 2.17
CA ARG A 624 9.41 8.88 1.85
C ARG A 624 10.12 8.98 0.52
N LEU A 625 9.49 9.53 -0.52
CA LEU A 625 10.13 9.79 -1.81
C LEU A 625 11.31 10.76 -1.67
N TYR A 626 11.16 11.84 -0.91
CA TYR A 626 12.28 12.77 -0.62
C TYR A 626 13.44 12.04 0.07
N SER A 627 13.12 11.34 1.17
CA SER A 627 14.11 10.68 2.01
C SER A 627 14.78 9.46 1.35
N ALA A 628 14.25 8.94 0.23
CA ALA A 628 14.76 7.75 -0.44
C ALA A 628 16.17 7.94 -1.04
N HIS A 629 16.60 9.19 -1.19
CA HIS A 629 17.88 9.58 -1.80
C HIS A 629 18.96 9.96 -0.76
N ALA A 630 18.66 9.90 0.54
CA ALA A 630 19.67 10.12 1.58
C ALA A 630 20.67 8.94 1.63
N GLN A 631 21.95 9.23 1.88
CA GLN A 631 23.00 8.21 2.04
C GLN A 631 22.84 7.42 3.35
N ALA A 632 22.29 8.07 4.38
CA ALA A 632 21.85 7.49 5.63
C ALA A 632 20.82 8.42 6.28
N ARG A 633 19.89 7.90 7.09
CA ARG A 633 18.85 8.70 7.76
C ARG A 633 18.40 8.06 9.07
N TRP A 634 18.56 8.77 10.19
CA TRP A 634 18.10 8.30 11.51
C TRP A 634 16.85 9.07 11.93
N SER A 635 15.69 8.46 11.76
CA SER A 635 14.40 9.15 11.97
C SER A 635 14.00 9.32 13.44
N GLY A 636 14.62 8.60 14.39
CA GLY A 636 14.24 8.69 15.82
C GLY A 636 12.96 7.92 16.18
N GLU A 637 12.53 6.98 15.34
CA GLU A 637 11.27 6.23 15.48
C GLU A 637 11.39 5.04 16.46
N GLY A 638 11.74 5.33 17.71
CA GLY A 638 11.95 4.33 18.76
C GLY A 638 13.26 3.54 18.63
N ASN A 639 14.13 3.91 17.69
CA ASN A 639 15.45 3.31 17.45
C ASN A 639 16.39 4.31 16.75
N ALA A 640 17.66 3.95 16.61
CA ALA A 640 18.67 4.69 15.87
C ALA A 640 19.13 3.97 14.59
N ASN A 641 18.27 3.16 13.97
CA ASN A 641 18.61 2.46 12.74
C ASN A 641 18.62 3.43 11.54
N ASP A 642 19.41 3.10 10.54
CA ASP A 642 19.41 3.81 9.27
C ASP A 642 18.17 3.42 8.46
N ALA A 643 17.29 4.39 8.25
CA ALA A 643 16.05 4.26 7.51
C ALA A 643 16.22 4.40 5.98
N THR A 644 17.45 4.23 5.46
CA THR A 644 17.80 4.12 4.04
C THR A 644 18.24 2.68 3.70
N ARG A 645 18.88 2.47 2.54
CA ARG A 645 19.49 1.17 2.17
C ARG A 645 20.97 1.06 2.60
N GLY A 646 21.53 2.06 3.27
CA GLY A 646 22.95 2.14 3.59
C GLY A 646 23.44 1.14 4.65
N GLY A 647 22.55 0.63 5.51
CA GLY A 647 22.92 -0.24 6.63
C GLY A 647 23.71 0.50 7.71
N ASN A 648 23.53 1.82 7.77
CA ASN A 648 24.32 2.75 8.55
C ASN A 648 23.78 2.95 9.97
N ASP A 649 23.38 1.87 10.64
CA ASP A 649 22.71 1.91 11.94
C ASP A 649 23.57 2.62 13.00
N GLY A 650 22.92 3.50 13.76
CA GLY A 650 23.47 4.14 14.95
C GLY A 650 23.13 3.36 16.22
N ALA A 651 24.00 3.48 17.22
CA ALA A 651 23.76 2.98 18.57
C ALA A 651 23.32 4.13 19.50
N LEU A 652 22.27 3.91 20.29
CA LEU A 652 21.92 4.82 21.38
C LEU A 652 22.97 4.65 22.50
N VAL A 653 23.62 5.74 22.90
CA VAL A 653 24.62 5.70 23.98
C VAL A 653 24.15 6.58 25.14
N LYS A 654 24.16 5.98 26.35
CA LYS A 654 23.67 6.56 27.61
C LYS A 654 22.18 6.91 27.53
N GLN A 655 21.73 8.01 28.16
CA GLN A 655 20.31 8.37 28.25
C GLN A 655 19.82 9.08 26.99
N VAL A 656 19.54 8.30 25.94
CA VAL A 656 18.74 8.74 24.79
C VAL A 656 17.38 8.04 24.86
N THR A 657 16.31 8.82 24.88
CA THR A 657 14.92 8.34 24.87
C THR A 657 14.22 8.85 23.60
N PHE A 658 12.90 8.70 23.53
CA PHE A 658 12.10 9.11 22.37
C PHE A 658 10.91 9.96 22.81
N ALA A 659 10.66 11.05 22.09
CA ALA A 659 9.55 11.97 22.31
C ALA A 659 8.83 12.26 20.98
N PRO A 660 7.60 12.83 20.98
CA PRO A 660 6.95 13.26 19.74
C PRO A 660 7.84 14.21 18.92
N GLY A 661 8.09 13.86 17.66
CA GLY A 661 8.89 14.63 16.72
C GLY A 661 8.04 15.53 15.82
N VAL A 662 8.69 16.27 14.91
CA VAL A 662 8.01 16.97 13.79
C VAL A 662 7.32 15.96 12.87
N VAL A 663 7.93 14.79 12.69
CA VAL A 663 7.35 13.58 12.13
C VAL A 663 7.50 12.48 13.18
N GLY A 664 6.44 11.73 13.46
CA GLY A 664 6.44 10.57 14.36
C GLY A 664 7.12 10.81 15.71
N GLN A 665 8.23 10.12 15.96
CA GLN A 665 9.08 10.31 17.13
C GLN A 665 10.46 10.88 16.76
N ALA A 666 11.08 11.58 17.70
CA ALA A 666 12.44 12.09 17.61
C ALA A 666 13.29 11.61 18.80
N PHE A 667 14.61 11.61 18.63
CA PHE A 667 15.55 11.41 19.74
C PHE A 667 15.37 12.49 20.80
N ALA A 668 15.22 12.07 22.05
CA ALA A 668 15.11 12.95 23.21
C ALA A 668 16.32 12.76 24.13
N PHE A 669 17.07 13.84 24.32
CA PHE A 669 18.30 13.88 25.10
C PHE A 669 18.05 14.59 26.44
N ASP A 670 18.68 14.11 27.51
CA ASP A 670 18.55 14.67 28.86
C ASP A 670 19.39 15.95 29.10
N GLY A 671 20.24 16.30 28.14
CA GLY A 671 21.14 17.45 28.22
C GLY A 671 22.40 17.22 29.06
N GLN A 672 22.67 15.99 29.52
CA GLN A 672 23.89 15.65 30.27
C GLN A 672 24.93 15.03 29.35
N ASP A 673 24.67 13.82 28.85
CA ASP A 673 25.71 13.04 28.17
C ASP A 673 25.24 11.98 27.15
N GLY A 674 23.93 11.90 26.86
CA GLY A 674 23.37 11.02 25.84
C GLY A 674 23.70 11.44 24.41
N TYR A 675 24.04 10.47 23.54
CA TYR A 675 24.31 10.71 22.11
C TYR A 675 23.96 9.49 21.26
N VAL A 676 23.75 9.70 19.95
CA VAL A 676 23.62 8.62 18.96
C VAL A 676 24.97 8.40 18.30
N GLN A 677 25.56 7.22 18.50
CA GLN A 677 26.86 6.87 17.93
C GLN A 677 26.70 6.20 16.57
N LEU A 678 27.20 6.84 15.52
CA LEU A 678 27.17 6.32 14.15
C LEU A 678 28.41 5.45 13.86
N SER A 679 28.26 4.51 12.92
CA SER A 679 29.39 3.71 12.40
C SER A 679 30.49 4.60 11.80
N SER A 680 31.75 4.15 11.88
CA SER A 680 32.90 4.95 11.42
C SER A 680 32.90 5.24 9.91
N LEU A 681 32.18 4.43 9.12
CA LEU A 681 32.11 4.53 7.66
C LEU A 681 31.30 5.75 7.19
N ILE A 682 30.27 6.13 7.94
CA ILE A 682 29.26 7.15 7.61
C ILE A 682 29.85 8.56 7.49
N GLY A 683 30.94 8.82 8.20
CA GLY A 683 31.58 10.15 8.22
C GLY A 683 32.78 10.30 7.30
N HIS A 684 32.98 9.44 6.28
CA HIS A 684 34.05 9.65 5.29
C HIS A 684 33.63 10.66 4.21
N VAL A 685 33.20 11.85 4.63
CA VAL A 685 32.90 13.01 3.76
C VAL A 685 34.12 13.50 2.96
N GLY A 686 35.33 13.02 3.32
CA GLY A 686 36.54 13.20 2.52
C GLY A 686 36.92 14.68 2.39
N THR A 687 37.19 15.10 1.15
CA THR A 687 37.35 16.52 0.77
C THR A 687 36.23 16.98 -0.18
N ALA A 688 35.12 16.25 -0.22
CA ALA A 688 33.98 16.57 -1.06
C ALA A 688 32.95 17.39 -0.28
N ASP A 689 32.14 18.17 -1.00
CA ASP A 689 31.00 18.86 -0.40
C ASP A 689 29.99 17.83 0.13
N PHE A 690 29.41 18.10 1.29
CA PHE A 690 28.40 17.26 1.93
C PHE A 690 27.32 18.13 2.58
N THR A 691 26.13 17.56 2.76
CA THR A 691 25.00 18.21 3.39
C THR A 691 24.50 17.35 4.55
N THR A 692 24.19 17.98 5.67
CA THR A 692 23.48 17.38 6.81
C THR A 692 22.23 18.19 7.08
N GLU A 693 21.09 17.51 7.23
CA GLU A 693 19.80 18.14 7.57
C GLU A 693 19.17 17.49 8.80
N TRP A 694 18.46 18.28 9.60
CA TRP A 694 17.77 17.83 10.81
C TRP A 694 16.69 18.84 11.22
N TRP A 695 15.65 18.31 11.87
CA TRP A 695 14.74 19.09 12.69
C TRP A 695 15.18 18.99 14.14
N LEU A 696 15.30 20.13 14.83
CA LEU A 696 15.73 20.20 16.22
C LEU A 696 14.73 20.99 17.07
N TRP A 697 14.56 20.56 18.31
CA TRP A 697 13.77 21.26 19.33
C TRP A 697 14.63 21.46 20.58
N CYS A 698 14.82 22.71 21.00
CA CYS A 698 15.66 23.04 22.14
C CYS A 698 14.80 23.42 23.36
N ALA A 699 15.12 22.84 24.52
CA ALA A 699 14.51 23.26 25.77
C ALA A 699 14.99 24.68 26.16
N PRO A 700 14.11 25.59 26.64
CA PRO A 700 14.44 27.01 26.87
C PRO A 700 15.54 27.32 27.91
N GLN A 701 16.01 26.32 28.68
CA GLN A 701 17.03 26.49 29.71
C GLN A 701 18.23 25.54 29.53
N SER A 702 18.56 25.19 28.29
CA SER A 702 19.71 24.32 27.99
C SER A 702 21.04 25.09 28.13
N PRO A 703 21.88 24.81 29.15
CA PRO A 703 23.06 25.63 29.44
C PRO A 703 24.22 25.36 28.47
N GLY A 704 24.92 26.43 28.09
CA GLY A 704 26.16 26.37 27.29
C GLY A 704 25.97 25.98 25.82
N GLU A 705 27.11 25.80 25.15
CA GLU A 705 27.19 25.25 23.80
C GLU A 705 26.83 23.76 23.77
N GLN A 706 26.17 23.29 22.71
CA GLN A 706 25.69 21.90 22.62
C GLN A 706 26.04 21.27 21.26
N PRO A 707 26.79 20.15 21.19
CA PRO A 707 27.05 19.47 19.94
C PRO A 707 25.75 18.88 19.34
N LEU A 708 25.54 19.10 18.05
CA LEU A 708 24.47 18.49 17.26
C LEU A 708 25.00 17.32 16.40
N LEU A 709 26.19 17.50 15.82
CA LEU A 709 26.91 16.47 15.07
C LEU A 709 28.40 16.64 15.32
N ALA A 710 29.09 15.53 15.58
CA ALA A 710 30.54 15.52 15.82
C ALA A 710 31.20 14.32 15.15
N LYS A 711 32.34 14.56 14.49
CA LYS A 711 33.31 13.54 14.10
C LYS A 711 34.71 14.00 14.48
N HIS A 712 35.27 13.37 15.51
CA HIS A 712 36.63 13.61 16.00
C HIS A 712 37.58 12.50 15.53
N LEU A 713 38.76 12.88 15.05
CA LEU A 713 39.92 12.00 14.89
C LEU A 713 40.91 12.15 16.06
N ASP A 714 41.09 13.39 16.51
CA ASP A 714 41.86 13.77 17.71
C ASP A 714 41.37 15.15 18.22
N GLU A 715 42.04 15.71 19.24
CA GLU A 715 41.70 17.00 19.86
C GLU A 715 41.77 18.22 18.90
N ASN A 716 42.42 18.10 17.74
CA ASN A 716 42.64 19.19 16.79
C ASN A 716 42.03 18.93 15.41
N ASN A 717 41.64 17.69 15.10
CA ASN A 717 41.03 17.28 13.84
C ASN A 717 39.58 16.81 14.07
N ALA A 718 38.65 17.77 14.09
CA ALA A 718 37.23 17.53 14.27
C ALA A 718 36.38 18.29 13.24
N LEU A 719 35.36 17.61 12.70
CA LEU A 719 34.18 18.26 12.15
C LEU A 719 33.14 18.30 13.26
N GLU A 720 32.65 19.50 13.61
CA GLU A 720 31.63 19.65 14.64
C GLU A 720 30.62 20.73 14.23
N VAL A 721 29.35 20.44 14.42
CA VAL A 721 28.23 21.39 14.33
C VAL A 721 27.63 21.49 15.73
N ARG A 722 27.54 22.72 16.26
CA ARG A 722 27.14 23.00 17.65
C ARG A 722 26.00 24.01 17.66
N LEU A 723 25.27 24.11 18.76
CA LEU A 723 24.51 25.30 19.10
C LEU A 723 25.36 26.21 19.99
N ASP A 724 25.39 27.51 19.71
CA ASP A 724 25.98 28.52 20.59
C ASP A 724 25.10 28.82 21.83
N GLU A 725 25.59 29.69 22.73
CA GLU A 725 24.83 30.11 23.92
C GLU A 725 23.53 30.86 23.57
N GLU A 726 23.44 31.45 22.37
CA GLU A 726 22.27 32.16 21.83
C GLU A 726 21.37 31.25 20.97
N LYS A 727 21.65 29.94 20.93
CA LYS A 727 20.97 28.88 20.18
C LYS A 727 20.96 29.06 18.65
N ARG A 728 22.07 29.56 18.11
CA ARG A 728 22.41 29.51 16.68
C ARG A 728 23.28 28.30 16.37
N VAL A 729 23.12 27.76 15.16
CA VAL A 729 23.94 26.67 14.58
C VAL A 729 25.18 27.24 13.89
#